data_AF-A0A955E7Y5-F1
#
_entry.id   AF-A0A955E7Y5-F1
#
_cell.length_a   1.000
_cell.length_b   1.000
_cell.length_c   1.000
_cell.angle_alpha   90.00
_cell.angle_beta   90.00
_cell.angle_gamma   90.00
#
_symmetry.space_group_name_H-M   'P 1'
#
loop_
_entity.id
_entity.type
_entity.pdbx_description
1 polymer ?
#
loop_
_entity_poly.entity_id
_entity_poly.type
_entity_poly.pdbx_seq_one_letter_code
_entity_poly.pdbx_strand_id
1 'polypeptide(L)'
;MLKQAWIGVGRLGVIGGCALLLSASAVAIAREDPSVYVARADQLGAAGPGTYAIEDTLFPALAKMDAEPSWMVRDRTRLVKCVPGSADWAEVESWLMATPQRDLVEAFKACTDRSDRKKKWVLGLPYGADNVESDWVEKGLCVTLSQDNLLATAEFPYLKALDSLTDLVTLEMLRLVSEKESDASMDLGIGLVYLGRHVSERPFATESLYGYRMMSRGLLAMTDAVYTYQDSFRDKDVLVDAAAGLDFQDLKWTQFIFPMGDRLAAEQLMARTIEERRGVIPDAYVTTMAALTSKDHPLRRFGAGGHWNDTVALQADWFETEGAINRIWGDFGKRWNYSFHTREHARETDLEALSTPPHEMVTWVAKPAVKVFHARRRTMNEIAATRIVLGCMAWKAVRYDWLGRDGTAALRPNFLSYVEPDMYNWHTRQETYLPFGYFVPMRDEIVDVRDDPVPHEVVFSVDPADPYGSAIDQAGVMREYGGTQTAEREMGRGPASSGDDDLLVESDDSNPIIEGLTKDLRSYYDASTQKIDADRYREFLSQGGARSAQEEVVAFVGLMRLLDPSIQPETVNWNDLMDRLLSFVPPGAPPSASIRGALSEVGIDSGTFKQMNVKYFESLMANPGSKGAMSTLLKGGRPSAGELSALSRAVEESLGSPEMISMQEQMIGQMLAGTMGDRIRRMLAKRTSAVNAYSVMLDGSTFVLYSVGPDRFDNRARNVGVRGDDILFWPPVISLYRQAISGN
;
A
#
# COMPACT_ATOMS: atom_id res chain seq x y z
N MET A 1 5.68 39.09 -11.06
CA MET A 1 5.50 40.06 -12.18
C MET A 1 5.40 39.42 -13.57
N LEU A 2 5.85 38.16 -13.76
CA LEU A 2 5.75 37.38 -15.01
C LEU A 2 4.41 36.66 -15.27
N LYS A 3 3.39 36.89 -14.43
CA LYS A 3 2.03 36.33 -14.60
C LYS A 3 1.24 36.99 -15.74
N GLN A 4 1.78 38.04 -16.38
CA GLN A 4 1.14 38.77 -17.50
C GLN A 4 1.76 38.51 -18.88
N ALA A 5 2.77 37.63 -19.02
CA ALA A 5 3.44 37.41 -20.31
C ALA A 5 3.17 36.04 -20.97
N TRP A 6 2.31 35.20 -20.40
CA TRP A 6 2.15 33.79 -20.84
C TRP A 6 0.73 33.39 -21.27
N ILE A 7 -0.20 34.35 -21.42
CA ILE A 7 -1.58 34.11 -21.87
C ILE A 7 -1.79 34.52 -23.36
N GLY A 8 -0.75 35.00 -24.04
CA GLY A 8 -0.82 35.34 -25.46
C GLY A 8 -0.13 34.29 -26.32
N VAL A 9 -0.82 33.83 -27.37
CA VAL A 9 -0.34 32.99 -28.49
C VAL A 9 -0.59 31.48 -28.30
N GLY A 10 -1.70 30.99 -28.85
CA GLY A 10 -1.90 29.55 -29.01
C GLY A 10 -3.27 29.04 -29.46
N ARG A 11 -4.15 29.86 -30.06
CA ARG A 11 -5.39 29.37 -30.69
C ARG A 11 -5.76 30.20 -31.92
N LEU A 12 -5.57 29.65 -33.12
CA LEU A 12 -6.46 29.81 -34.30
C LEU A 12 -5.97 29.03 -35.55
N GLY A 13 -6.87 28.22 -36.12
CA GLY A 13 -6.96 27.79 -37.53
C GLY A 13 -6.36 26.41 -37.90
N VAL A 14 -6.94 25.53 -38.74
CA VAL A 14 -8.13 25.48 -39.63
C VAL A 14 -8.33 23.97 -40.01
N ILE A 15 -9.56 23.46 -40.19
CA ILE A 15 -10.18 22.81 -41.40
C ILE A 15 -11.13 21.71 -40.83
N GLY A 16 -12.38 21.45 -41.21
CA GLY A 16 -13.19 21.87 -42.37
C GLY A 16 -13.77 20.64 -43.10
N GLY A 17 -15.02 20.27 -42.78
CA GLY A 17 -15.98 19.64 -43.72
C GLY A 17 -15.99 18.11 -43.89
N CYS A 18 -17.11 17.47 -43.54
CA CYS A 18 -17.93 16.66 -44.46
C CYS A 18 -19.18 16.09 -43.74
N ALA A 19 -20.34 16.63 -44.12
CA ALA A 19 -21.65 16.03 -43.88
C ALA A 19 -22.15 15.48 -45.22
N LEU A 20 -22.51 14.19 -45.27
CA LEU A 20 -23.42 13.63 -46.27
C LEU A 20 -23.86 12.21 -45.86
N LEU A 21 -25.18 12.08 -45.65
CA LEU A 21 -26.06 10.92 -45.89
C LEU A 21 -25.58 9.52 -45.46
N LEU A 22 -26.06 9.07 -44.31
CA LEU A 22 -26.53 7.69 -44.15
C LEU A 22 -27.88 7.69 -43.43
N SER A 23 -28.92 7.34 -44.18
CA SER A 23 -30.19 6.87 -43.65
C SER A 23 -29.94 5.62 -42.81
N ALA A 24 -29.90 5.80 -41.48
CA ALA A 24 -29.83 4.69 -40.53
C ALA A 24 -31.22 4.04 -40.46
N SER A 25 -31.35 2.87 -41.08
CA SER A 25 -32.28 1.87 -40.58
C SER A 25 -31.94 1.64 -39.11
N ALA A 26 -32.89 1.86 -38.21
CA ALA A 26 -32.75 1.49 -36.81
C ALA A 26 -32.67 -0.05 -36.74
N VAL A 27 -31.46 -0.58 -36.88
CA VAL A 27 -31.15 -1.91 -36.36
C VAL A 27 -31.21 -1.74 -34.86
N ALA A 28 -32.22 -2.32 -34.22
CA ALA A 28 -32.14 -2.58 -32.80
C ALA A 28 -30.89 -3.44 -32.61
N ILE A 29 -29.80 -2.84 -32.12
CA ILE A 29 -28.62 -3.58 -31.70
C ILE A 29 -29.14 -4.47 -30.58
N ALA A 30 -29.28 -5.76 -30.87
CA ALA A 30 -29.66 -6.73 -29.86
C ALA A 30 -28.64 -6.63 -28.73
N ARG A 31 -29.12 -6.49 -27.48
CA ARG A 31 -28.24 -6.55 -26.31
C ARG A 31 -27.41 -7.83 -26.42
N GLU A 32 -26.10 -7.69 -26.29
CA GLU A 32 -25.20 -8.83 -26.34
C GLU A 32 -25.57 -9.81 -25.21
N ASP A 33 -25.66 -11.10 -25.54
CA ASP A 33 -26.06 -12.13 -24.58
C ASP A 33 -25.03 -12.16 -23.43
N PRO A 34 -25.45 -12.17 -22.14
CA PRO A 34 -24.54 -12.25 -21.00
C PRO A 34 -23.49 -13.36 -21.11
N SER A 35 -23.82 -14.49 -21.75
CA SER A 35 -22.90 -15.61 -21.98
C SER A 35 -21.68 -15.25 -22.83
N VAL A 36 -21.76 -14.23 -23.68
CA VAL A 36 -20.62 -13.77 -24.50
C VAL A 36 -19.51 -13.21 -23.63
N TYR A 37 -19.85 -12.48 -22.56
CA TYR A 37 -18.87 -11.92 -21.63
C TYR A 37 -18.17 -13.03 -20.83
N VAL A 38 -18.93 -14.04 -20.40
CA VAL A 38 -18.37 -15.23 -19.73
C VAL A 38 -17.41 -15.96 -20.67
N ALA A 39 -17.80 -16.22 -21.91
CA ALA A 39 -16.93 -16.85 -22.90
C ALA A 39 -15.66 -16.04 -23.20
N ARG A 40 -15.74 -14.70 -23.21
CA ARG A 40 -14.55 -13.82 -23.33
C ARG A 40 -13.65 -13.94 -22.10
N ALA A 41 -14.21 -14.00 -20.89
CA ALA A 41 -13.44 -14.20 -19.67
C ALA A 41 -12.73 -15.57 -19.66
N ASP A 42 -13.43 -16.62 -20.07
CA ASP A 42 -12.84 -17.96 -20.22
C ASP A 42 -11.68 -17.96 -21.22
N GLN A 43 -11.84 -17.28 -22.36
CA GLN A 43 -10.78 -17.17 -23.37
C GLN A 43 -9.51 -16.48 -22.85
N LEU A 44 -9.64 -15.53 -21.92
CA LEU A 44 -8.48 -14.87 -21.32
C LEU A 44 -7.68 -15.82 -20.42
N GLY A 45 -8.34 -16.76 -19.74
CA GLY A 45 -7.72 -17.74 -18.86
C GLY A 45 -7.42 -19.09 -19.53
N ALA A 46 -7.86 -19.30 -20.77
CA ALA A 46 -7.85 -20.61 -21.40
C ALA A 46 -6.44 -21.17 -21.66
N ALA A 47 -6.31 -22.46 -21.43
CA ALA A 47 -5.16 -23.26 -21.83
C ALA A 47 -5.01 -23.23 -23.37
N GLY A 48 -3.89 -22.67 -23.85
CA GLY A 48 -3.56 -22.66 -25.28
C GLY A 48 -3.09 -24.04 -25.79
N PRO A 49 -2.98 -24.25 -27.12
CA PRO A 49 -2.43 -25.49 -27.67
C PRO A 49 -1.05 -25.82 -27.10
N GLY A 50 -0.88 -27.06 -26.62
CA GLY A 50 0.37 -27.53 -26.02
C GLY A 50 0.60 -27.08 -24.58
N THR A 51 -0.43 -26.59 -23.90
CA THR A 51 -0.43 -26.36 -22.45
C THR A 51 -1.11 -27.52 -21.71
N TYR A 52 -0.82 -27.63 -20.41
CA TYR A 52 -1.39 -28.64 -19.52
C TYR A 52 -2.24 -27.92 -18.48
N ALA A 53 -3.47 -28.37 -18.29
CA ALA A 53 -4.39 -27.79 -17.32
C ALA A 53 -4.00 -28.25 -15.90
N ILE A 54 -3.78 -27.29 -15.01
CA ILE A 54 -3.43 -27.55 -13.61
C ILE A 54 -4.61 -28.23 -12.91
N GLU A 55 -5.82 -27.75 -13.16
CA GLU A 55 -7.06 -28.25 -12.59
C GLU A 55 -7.27 -29.74 -12.87
N ASP A 56 -6.94 -30.24 -14.08
CA ASP A 56 -7.09 -31.65 -14.45
C ASP A 56 -6.26 -32.60 -13.57
N THR A 57 -5.14 -32.11 -13.02
CA THR A 57 -4.25 -32.90 -12.17
C THR A 57 -4.49 -32.61 -10.68
N LEU A 58 -4.58 -31.34 -10.32
CA LEU A 58 -4.59 -30.88 -8.95
C LEU A 58 -5.99 -31.00 -8.32
N PHE A 59 -7.06 -30.64 -9.04
CA PHE A 59 -8.40 -30.54 -8.44
C PHE A 59 -8.98 -31.91 -8.06
N PRO A 60 -8.80 -32.99 -8.86
CA PRO A 60 -9.23 -34.33 -8.44
C PRO A 60 -8.56 -34.82 -7.15
N ALA A 61 -7.31 -34.43 -6.89
CA ALA A 61 -6.62 -34.75 -5.64
C ALA A 61 -7.12 -33.85 -4.50
N LEU A 62 -7.32 -32.55 -4.78
CA LEU A 62 -7.81 -31.58 -3.81
C LEU A 62 -9.23 -31.91 -3.31
N ALA A 63 -10.10 -32.39 -4.21
CA ALA A 63 -11.47 -32.84 -3.88
C ALA A 63 -11.51 -34.00 -2.88
N LYS A 64 -10.43 -34.81 -2.83
CA LYS A 64 -10.29 -35.98 -1.96
C LYS A 64 -9.58 -35.69 -0.65
N MET A 65 -9.02 -34.49 -0.48
CA MET A 65 -8.30 -34.11 0.73
C MET A 65 -9.20 -34.27 1.96
N ASP A 66 -8.71 -34.97 2.98
CA ASP A 66 -9.43 -35.06 4.26
C ASP A 66 -9.47 -33.69 4.94
N ALA A 67 -10.52 -33.46 5.72
CA ALA A 67 -10.71 -32.21 6.45
C ALA A 67 -9.49 -31.91 7.35
N GLU A 68 -9.09 -30.64 7.37
CA GLU A 68 -8.05 -30.14 8.27
C GLU A 68 -8.42 -30.39 9.74
N PRO A 69 -7.43 -30.56 10.64
CA PRO A 69 -7.64 -30.52 12.07
C PRO A 69 -8.54 -29.35 12.49
N SER A 70 -9.56 -29.63 13.31
CA SER A 70 -10.65 -28.68 13.56
C SER A 70 -10.19 -27.34 14.17
N TRP A 71 -9.07 -27.34 14.89
CA TRP A 71 -8.49 -26.12 15.45
C TRP A 71 -7.81 -25.26 14.39
N MET A 72 -7.27 -25.83 13.32
CA MET A 72 -6.66 -25.07 12.21
C MET A 72 -7.72 -24.23 11.51
N VAL A 73 -8.92 -24.80 11.32
CA VAL A 73 -10.06 -24.11 10.71
C VAL A 73 -10.58 -22.98 11.59
N ARG A 74 -10.57 -23.15 12.92
CA ARG A 74 -11.10 -22.17 13.89
C ARG A 74 -10.13 -21.03 14.17
N ASP A 75 -8.84 -21.34 14.21
CA ASP A 75 -7.78 -20.39 14.55
C ASP A 75 -6.53 -20.66 13.71
N ARG A 76 -6.52 -20.05 12.52
CA ARG A 76 -5.34 -20.10 11.64
C ARG A 76 -4.13 -19.39 12.21
N THR A 77 -4.28 -18.50 13.20
CA THR A 77 -3.11 -17.83 13.82
C THR A 77 -2.26 -18.82 14.62
N ARG A 78 -2.87 -19.91 15.10
CA ARG A 78 -2.18 -21.00 15.79
C ARG A 78 -1.24 -21.79 14.88
N LEU A 79 -1.49 -21.81 13.56
CA LEU A 79 -0.61 -22.47 12.58
C LEU A 79 0.81 -21.91 12.63
N VAL A 80 0.95 -20.62 12.92
CA VAL A 80 2.26 -19.99 13.08
C VAL A 80 3.11 -20.69 14.14
N LYS A 81 2.51 -21.27 15.19
CA LYS A 81 3.22 -22.01 16.25
C LYS A 81 3.43 -23.49 15.94
N CYS A 82 2.76 -24.00 14.91
CA CYS A 82 2.73 -25.42 14.59
C CYS A 82 3.98 -25.82 13.81
N VAL A 83 5.03 -26.18 14.54
CA VAL A 83 6.29 -26.71 13.99
C VAL A 83 6.57 -28.12 14.51
N PRO A 84 7.41 -28.91 13.83
CA PRO A 84 7.89 -30.19 14.33
C PRO A 84 8.31 -30.15 15.81
N GLY A 85 7.66 -30.98 16.63
CA GLY A 85 7.88 -31.05 18.08
C GLY A 85 6.99 -30.13 18.95
N SER A 86 6.19 -29.26 18.34
CA SER A 86 5.18 -28.47 19.06
C SER A 86 4.01 -29.34 19.54
N ALA A 87 3.21 -28.84 20.50
CA ALA A 87 2.11 -29.59 21.12
C ALA A 87 1.06 -30.08 20.10
N ASP A 88 0.85 -29.35 19.02
CA ASP A 88 -0.15 -29.63 17.99
C ASP A 88 0.40 -30.46 16.82
N TRP A 89 1.71 -30.69 16.79
CA TRP A 89 2.37 -31.30 15.64
C TRP A 89 1.91 -32.74 15.38
N ALA A 90 1.67 -33.54 16.42
CA ALA A 90 1.32 -34.95 16.23
C ALA A 90 0.00 -35.15 15.47
N GLU A 91 -1.00 -34.30 15.72
CA GLU A 91 -2.27 -34.33 14.98
C GLU A 91 -2.07 -33.90 13.53
N VAL A 92 -1.27 -32.85 13.30
CA VAL A 92 -0.95 -32.33 11.97
C VAL A 92 -0.16 -33.34 11.16
N GLU A 93 0.88 -33.92 11.73
CA GLU A 93 1.71 -34.93 11.08
C GLU A 93 0.88 -36.15 10.68
N SER A 94 -0.06 -36.60 11.53
CA SER A 94 -0.99 -37.67 11.17
C SER A 94 -1.89 -37.29 9.99
N TRP A 95 -2.29 -36.03 9.86
CA TRP A 95 -3.07 -35.52 8.73
C TRP A 95 -2.20 -35.38 7.47
N LEU A 96 -0.97 -34.85 7.57
CA LEU A 96 -0.02 -34.74 6.45
C LEU A 96 0.28 -36.12 5.83
N MET A 97 0.45 -37.13 6.68
CA MET A 97 0.85 -38.47 6.27
C MET A 97 -0.31 -39.34 5.78
N ALA A 98 -1.56 -38.85 5.88
CA ALA A 98 -2.70 -39.55 5.31
C ALA A 98 -2.59 -39.61 3.78
N THR A 99 -3.11 -40.70 3.20
CA THR A 99 -2.95 -40.99 1.76
C THR A 99 -3.48 -39.86 0.87
N PRO A 100 -4.68 -39.27 1.10
CA PRO A 100 -5.17 -38.19 0.26
C PRO A 100 -4.26 -36.95 0.21
N GLN A 101 -3.61 -36.61 1.33
CA GLN A 101 -2.71 -35.47 1.45
C GLN A 101 -1.41 -35.72 0.69
N ARG A 102 -0.83 -36.92 0.83
CA ARG A 102 0.36 -37.30 0.06
C ARG A 102 0.08 -37.33 -1.45
N ASP A 103 -1.06 -37.88 -1.85
CA ASP A 103 -1.49 -37.88 -3.25
C ASP A 103 -1.67 -36.44 -3.78
N LEU A 104 -2.20 -35.53 -2.95
CA LEU A 104 -2.33 -34.11 -3.28
C LEU A 104 -0.97 -33.41 -3.40
N VAL A 105 -0.03 -33.67 -2.49
CA VAL A 105 1.33 -33.13 -2.57
C VAL A 105 2.05 -33.62 -3.84
N GLU A 106 1.87 -34.89 -4.22
CA GLU A 106 2.44 -35.42 -5.46
C GLU A 106 1.79 -34.82 -6.72
N ALA A 107 0.46 -34.64 -6.72
CA ALA A 107 -0.24 -33.93 -7.80
C ALA A 107 0.24 -32.47 -7.93
N PHE A 108 0.45 -31.80 -6.79
CA PHE A 108 1.03 -30.47 -6.72
C PHE A 108 2.44 -30.43 -7.32
N LYS A 109 3.36 -31.31 -6.88
CA LYS A 109 4.71 -31.40 -7.44
C LYS A 109 4.68 -31.62 -8.96
N ALA A 110 3.80 -32.48 -9.45
CA ALA A 110 3.68 -32.76 -10.88
C ALA A 110 3.32 -31.52 -11.72
N CYS A 111 2.46 -30.64 -11.18
CA CYS A 111 2.04 -29.41 -11.87
C CYS A 111 3.00 -28.23 -11.66
N THR A 112 3.93 -28.32 -10.71
CA THR A 112 4.93 -27.27 -10.41
C THR A 112 6.38 -27.69 -10.68
N ASP A 113 6.59 -28.85 -11.31
CA ASP A 113 7.93 -29.39 -11.59
C ASP A 113 8.73 -28.47 -12.55
N ARG A 114 9.85 -27.96 -12.04
CA ARG A 114 10.78 -27.07 -12.77
C ARG A 114 11.62 -27.79 -13.80
N SER A 115 11.85 -29.09 -13.61
CA SER A 115 12.75 -29.88 -14.46
C SER A 115 12.16 -30.05 -15.86
N ASP A 116 10.83 -30.12 -15.97
CA ASP A 116 10.10 -30.24 -17.22
C ASP A 116 9.71 -28.87 -17.81
N ARG A 117 10.72 -28.04 -18.12
CA ARG A 117 10.54 -26.70 -18.74
C ARG A 117 9.76 -26.71 -20.07
N LYS A 118 9.54 -27.89 -20.66
CA LYS A 118 8.76 -28.06 -21.90
C LYS A 118 7.26 -28.06 -21.63
N LYS A 119 6.82 -28.51 -20.46
CA LYS A 119 5.41 -28.42 -20.06
C LYS A 119 5.09 -26.99 -19.67
N LYS A 120 4.03 -26.46 -20.29
CA LYS A 120 3.47 -25.15 -19.96
C LYS A 120 2.18 -25.40 -19.20
N TRP A 121 2.26 -25.37 -17.87
CA TRP A 121 1.08 -25.49 -17.02
C TRP A 121 0.28 -24.18 -17.03
N VAL A 122 -1.05 -24.29 -17.03
CA VAL A 122 -1.99 -23.15 -17.01
C VAL A 122 -3.17 -23.53 -16.13
N LEU A 123 -3.68 -22.60 -15.33
CA LEU A 123 -4.93 -22.77 -14.59
C LEU A 123 -6.10 -22.24 -15.46
N GLY A 124 -6.75 -23.13 -16.18
CA GLY A 124 -7.75 -22.85 -17.21
C GLY A 124 -9.21 -22.92 -16.75
N LEU A 125 -9.45 -22.93 -15.44
CA LEU A 125 -10.77 -23.13 -14.83
C LEU A 125 -11.84 -22.21 -15.46
N PRO A 126 -12.96 -22.74 -15.99
CA PRO A 126 -13.99 -21.92 -16.60
C PRO A 126 -14.83 -21.17 -15.55
N TYR A 127 -15.43 -20.06 -15.97
CA TYR A 127 -16.35 -19.24 -15.19
C TYR A 127 -17.78 -19.79 -15.28
N GLY A 128 -18.41 -19.99 -14.12
CA GLY A 128 -19.76 -20.55 -14.00
C GLY A 128 -19.75 -22.04 -13.63
N ALA A 129 -20.64 -22.42 -12.72
CA ALA A 129 -20.74 -23.78 -12.21
C ALA A 129 -21.22 -24.81 -13.26
N ASP A 130 -21.93 -24.35 -14.29
CA ASP A 130 -22.47 -25.22 -15.34
C ASP A 130 -21.38 -25.78 -16.28
N ASN A 131 -20.17 -25.19 -16.24
CA ASN A 131 -19.05 -25.53 -17.12
C ASN A 131 -18.03 -26.47 -16.47
N VAL A 132 -18.28 -26.95 -15.25
CA VAL A 132 -17.39 -27.83 -14.48
C VAL A 132 -18.10 -29.11 -14.06
N GLU A 133 -17.33 -30.12 -13.65
CA GLU A 133 -17.89 -31.37 -13.13
C GLU A 133 -18.69 -31.14 -11.84
N SER A 134 -19.80 -31.86 -11.67
CA SER A 134 -20.70 -31.68 -10.52
C SER A 134 -19.99 -31.92 -9.17
N ASP A 135 -19.05 -32.86 -9.11
CA ASP A 135 -18.23 -33.12 -7.91
C ASP A 135 -17.38 -31.90 -7.54
N TRP A 136 -16.86 -31.17 -8.52
CA TRP A 136 -16.10 -29.94 -8.27
C TRP A 136 -17.00 -28.84 -7.72
N VAL A 137 -18.23 -28.71 -8.23
CA VAL A 137 -19.21 -27.75 -7.71
C VAL A 137 -19.54 -28.06 -6.25
N GLU A 138 -19.79 -29.33 -5.92
CA GLU A 138 -20.09 -29.77 -4.55
C GLU A 138 -18.94 -29.50 -3.57
N LYS A 139 -17.69 -29.55 -4.05
CA LYS A 139 -16.48 -29.25 -3.27
C LYS A 139 -16.07 -27.78 -3.31
N GLY A 140 -16.79 -26.93 -4.05
CA GLY A 140 -16.44 -25.53 -4.23
C GLY A 140 -15.18 -25.30 -5.07
N LEU A 141 -14.77 -26.25 -5.90
CA LEU A 141 -13.62 -26.18 -6.81
C LEU A 141 -14.01 -25.57 -8.16
N CYS A 142 -14.79 -24.50 -8.14
CA CYS A 142 -15.26 -23.81 -9.32
C CYS A 142 -15.34 -22.30 -9.09
N VAL A 143 -15.64 -21.55 -10.15
CA VAL A 143 -16.06 -20.15 -10.03
C VAL A 143 -17.57 -20.10 -10.17
N THR A 144 -18.25 -19.60 -9.15
CA THR A 144 -19.71 -19.48 -9.15
C THR A 144 -20.11 -18.08 -9.63
N LEU A 145 -21.10 -18.03 -10.51
CA LEU A 145 -21.75 -16.79 -10.95
C LEU A 145 -23.17 -16.76 -10.38
N SER A 146 -23.72 -15.57 -10.17
CA SER A 146 -25.13 -15.43 -9.81
C SER A 146 -26.06 -15.99 -10.91
N GLN A 147 -27.35 -16.15 -10.61
CA GLN A 147 -28.35 -16.72 -11.53
C GLN A 147 -28.43 -16.03 -12.91
N ASP A 148 -27.89 -14.82 -13.04
CA ASP A 148 -27.87 -14.07 -14.29
C ASP A 148 -26.51 -14.09 -15.03
N ASN A 149 -25.58 -14.97 -14.63
CA ASN A 149 -24.23 -15.07 -15.23
C ASN A 149 -23.45 -13.74 -15.23
N LEU A 150 -23.62 -12.96 -14.16
CA LEU A 150 -22.98 -11.65 -14.02
C LEU A 150 -21.55 -11.80 -13.48
N LEU A 151 -20.55 -11.44 -14.28
CA LEU A 151 -19.13 -11.49 -13.94
C LEU A 151 -18.77 -10.63 -12.73
N ALA A 152 -19.40 -9.46 -12.58
CA ALA A 152 -19.18 -8.59 -11.42
C ALA A 152 -19.56 -9.26 -10.09
N THR A 153 -20.41 -10.29 -10.13
CA THR A 153 -20.83 -11.06 -8.95
C THR A 153 -20.03 -12.34 -8.75
N ALA A 154 -19.00 -12.59 -9.57
CA ALA A 154 -18.20 -13.81 -9.49
C ALA A 154 -17.72 -14.09 -8.05
N GLU A 155 -17.84 -15.34 -7.65
CA GLU A 155 -17.34 -15.89 -6.41
C GLU A 155 -16.30 -16.95 -6.73
N PHE A 156 -15.22 -16.95 -5.96
CA PHE A 156 -14.06 -17.81 -6.23
C PHE A 156 -13.86 -18.80 -5.07
N PRO A 157 -14.83 -19.69 -4.76
CA PRO A 157 -14.72 -20.60 -3.63
C PRO A 157 -13.49 -21.51 -3.72
N TYR A 158 -13.02 -21.81 -4.92
CA TYR A 158 -11.83 -22.65 -5.12
C TYR A 158 -10.56 -22.05 -4.48
N LEU A 159 -10.48 -20.72 -4.32
CA LEU A 159 -9.37 -20.05 -3.65
C LEU A 159 -9.27 -20.47 -2.17
N LYS A 160 -10.39 -20.77 -1.52
CA LYS A 160 -10.40 -21.30 -0.14
C LYS A 160 -9.85 -22.72 -0.08
N ALA A 161 -10.09 -23.54 -1.10
CA ALA A 161 -9.49 -24.87 -1.19
C ALA A 161 -7.97 -24.78 -1.44
N LEU A 162 -7.54 -23.80 -2.24
CA LEU A 162 -6.12 -23.51 -2.42
C LEU A 162 -5.44 -22.98 -1.15
N ASP A 163 -6.18 -22.33 -0.25
CA ASP A 163 -5.66 -21.92 1.06
C ASP A 163 -5.30 -23.15 1.90
N SER A 164 -6.14 -24.19 1.88
CA SER A 164 -5.84 -25.46 2.53
C SER A 164 -4.65 -26.19 1.92
N LEU A 165 -4.52 -26.16 0.59
CA LEU A 165 -3.33 -26.67 -0.10
C LEU A 165 -2.07 -25.90 0.33
N THR A 166 -2.16 -24.58 0.44
CA THR A 166 -1.01 -23.74 0.86
C THR A 166 -0.56 -24.09 2.27
N ASP A 167 -1.52 -24.28 3.19
CA ASP A 167 -1.24 -24.69 4.57
C ASP A 167 -0.63 -26.10 4.61
N LEU A 168 -1.19 -27.04 3.84
CA LEU A 168 -0.67 -28.40 3.68
C LEU A 168 0.79 -28.41 3.22
N VAL A 169 1.09 -27.71 2.13
CA VAL A 169 2.44 -27.68 1.54
C VAL A 169 3.43 -26.99 2.49
N THR A 170 3.02 -25.90 3.15
CA THR A 170 3.89 -25.20 4.12
C THR A 170 4.24 -26.08 5.32
N LEU A 171 3.27 -26.83 5.85
CA LEU A 171 3.50 -27.75 6.95
C LEU A 171 4.36 -28.96 6.51
N GLU A 172 4.15 -29.47 5.30
CA GLU A 172 4.98 -30.52 4.72
C GLU A 172 6.43 -30.05 4.50
N MET A 173 6.65 -28.81 4.06
CA MET A 173 7.98 -28.21 3.98
C MET A 173 8.72 -28.25 5.33
N LEU A 174 8.02 -27.93 6.43
CA LEU A 174 8.57 -27.96 7.78
C LEU A 174 8.85 -29.40 8.26
N ARG A 175 8.01 -30.37 7.90
CA ARG A 175 8.26 -31.79 8.18
C ARG A 175 9.53 -32.27 7.47
N LEU A 176 9.61 -32.07 6.16
CA LEU A 176 10.75 -32.51 5.32
C LEU A 176 12.08 -31.93 5.80
N VAL A 177 12.13 -30.62 6.10
CA VAL A 177 13.38 -30.00 6.58
C VAL A 177 13.79 -30.51 7.97
N SER A 178 12.84 -30.86 8.83
CA SER A 178 13.14 -31.48 10.14
C SER A 178 13.71 -32.89 10.00
N GLU A 179 13.38 -33.57 8.91
CA GLU A 179 13.93 -34.87 8.51
C GLU A 179 15.22 -34.74 7.68
N LYS A 180 15.73 -33.52 7.51
CA LYS A 180 16.93 -33.16 6.72
C LYS A 180 16.76 -33.35 5.21
N GLU A 181 15.54 -33.39 4.72
CA GLU A 181 15.21 -33.36 3.28
C GLU A 181 15.06 -31.90 2.80
N SER A 182 16.12 -31.11 2.99
CA SER A 182 16.13 -29.66 2.72
C SER A 182 15.86 -29.30 1.26
N ASP A 183 16.33 -30.12 0.32
CA ASP A 183 16.14 -29.92 -1.12
C ASP A 183 14.65 -30.06 -1.51
N ALA A 184 14.02 -31.16 -1.09
CA ALA A 184 12.60 -31.40 -1.30
C ALA A 184 11.71 -30.32 -0.64
N SER A 185 12.10 -29.83 0.54
CA SER A 185 11.43 -28.70 1.21
C SER A 185 11.51 -27.42 0.37
N MET A 186 12.69 -27.07 -0.16
CA MET A 186 12.85 -25.89 -1.01
C MET A 186 12.07 -26.00 -2.32
N ASP A 187 12.05 -27.19 -2.93
CA ASP A 187 11.28 -27.44 -4.15
C ASP A 187 9.77 -27.23 -3.95
N LEU A 188 9.21 -27.63 -2.80
CA LEU A 188 7.82 -27.35 -2.46
C LEU A 188 7.54 -25.85 -2.32
N GLY A 189 8.44 -25.11 -1.65
CA GLY A 189 8.32 -23.67 -1.49
C GLY A 189 8.35 -22.92 -2.82
N ILE A 190 9.26 -23.32 -3.71
CA ILE A 190 9.32 -22.78 -5.07
C ILE A 190 8.08 -23.18 -5.86
N GLY A 191 7.60 -24.41 -5.70
CA GLY A 191 6.35 -24.87 -6.29
C GLY A 191 5.16 -23.97 -5.92
N LEU A 192 5.07 -23.51 -4.67
CA LEU A 192 4.02 -22.57 -4.24
C LEU A 192 4.15 -21.23 -4.96
N VAL A 193 5.37 -20.76 -5.21
CA VAL A 193 5.61 -19.54 -6.00
C VAL A 193 5.14 -19.74 -7.45
N TYR A 194 5.43 -20.89 -8.06
CA TYR A 194 4.97 -21.19 -9.42
C TYR A 194 3.44 -21.34 -9.52
N LEU A 195 2.81 -22.05 -8.58
CA LEU A 195 1.34 -22.15 -8.54
C LEU A 195 0.70 -20.78 -8.31
N GLY A 196 1.21 -20.00 -7.36
CA GLY A 196 0.75 -18.63 -7.11
C GLY A 196 0.90 -17.74 -8.34
N ARG A 197 1.98 -17.89 -9.10
CA ARG A 197 2.16 -17.25 -10.41
C ARG A 197 1.08 -17.65 -11.40
N HIS A 198 0.74 -18.93 -11.54
CA HIS A 198 -0.35 -19.38 -12.42
C HIS A 198 -1.73 -18.85 -11.99
N VAL A 199 -2.01 -18.84 -10.69
CA VAL A 199 -3.25 -18.24 -10.16
C VAL A 199 -3.26 -16.73 -10.40
N SER A 200 -2.10 -16.08 -10.34
CA SER A 200 -2.03 -14.63 -10.49
C SER A 200 -2.34 -14.12 -11.92
N GLU A 201 -2.18 -15.00 -12.91
CA GLU A 201 -2.49 -14.74 -14.32
C GLU A 201 -3.97 -14.93 -14.68
N ARG A 202 -4.78 -15.35 -13.71
CA ARG A 202 -6.22 -15.48 -13.89
C ARG A 202 -6.85 -14.11 -14.18
N PRO A 203 -7.93 -14.07 -14.99
CA PRO A 203 -8.52 -12.82 -15.45
C PRO A 203 -8.94 -11.81 -14.39
N PHE A 204 -9.40 -12.19 -13.19
CA PHE A 204 -9.90 -11.23 -12.20
C PHE A 204 -8.83 -10.79 -11.21
N ALA A 205 -8.88 -9.51 -10.82
CA ALA A 205 -8.01 -8.93 -9.81
C ALA A 205 -8.03 -9.71 -8.47
N THR A 206 -9.17 -10.24 -8.06
CA THR A 206 -9.29 -11.08 -6.85
C THR A 206 -8.44 -12.34 -6.93
N GLU A 207 -8.49 -13.06 -8.05
CA GLU A 207 -7.63 -14.23 -8.29
C GLU A 207 -6.16 -13.80 -8.39
N SER A 208 -5.87 -12.68 -9.08
CA SER A 208 -4.52 -12.11 -9.16
C SER A 208 -3.90 -11.82 -7.79
N LEU A 209 -4.65 -11.13 -6.93
CA LEU A 209 -4.24 -10.80 -5.56
C LEU A 209 -3.99 -12.04 -4.73
N TYR A 210 -4.85 -13.05 -4.86
CA TYR A 210 -4.66 -14.32 -4.19
C TYR A 210 -3.38 -15.02 -4.65
N GLY A 211 -3.11 -15.04 -5.96
CA GLY A 211 -1.87 -15.61 -6.50
C GLY A 211 -0.62 -14.93 -5.93
N TYR A 212 -0.62 -13.59 -5.83
CA TYR A 212 0.46 -12.85 -5.16
C TYR A 212 0.62 -13.22 -3.68
N ARG A 213 -0.49 -13.35 -2.94
CA ARG A 213 -0.47 -13.79 -1.53
C ARG A 213 0.09 -15.20 -1.38
N MET A 214 -0.28 -16.12 -2.28
CA MET A 214 0.25 -17.48 -2.27
C MET A 214 1.77 -17.50 -2.51
N MET A 215 2.27 -16.70 -3.48
CA MET A 215 3.70 -16.54 -3.69
C MET A 215 4.40 -16.01 -2.44
N SER A 216 3.87 -14.95 -1.82
CA SER A 216 4.39 -14.38 -0.58
C SER A 216 4.47 -15.41 0.55
N ARG A 217 3.45 -16.26 0.70
CA ARG A 217 3.45 -17.35 1.70
C ARG A 217 4.52 -18.39 1.42
N GLY A 218 4.71 -18.80 0.16
CA GLY A 218 5.78 -19.72 -0.22
C GLY A 218 7.17 -19.17 0.10
N LEU A 219 7.42 -17.90 -0.24
CA LEU A 219 8.68 -17.22 0.05
C LEU A 219 8.95 -17.10 1.55
N LEU A 220 7.92 -16.69 2.31
CA LEU A 220 8.01 -16.61 3.77
C LEU A 220 8.29 -17.99 4.37
N ALA A 221 7.58 -19.04 3.95
CA ALA A 221 7.80 -20.41 4.40
C ALA A 221 9.23 -20.89 4.13
N MET A 222 9.80 -20.57 2.96
CA MET A 222 11.19 -20.90 2.65
C MET A 222 12.17 -20.24 3.61
N THR A 223 12.05 -18.92 3.80
CA THR A 223 12.94 -18.18 4.72
C THR A 223 12.78 -18.67 6.16
N ASP A 224 11.56 -18.98 6.57
CA ASP A 224 11.22 -19.49 7.89
C ASP A 224 11.81 -20.88 8.16
N ALA A 225 11.71 -21.80 7.19
CA ALA A 225 12.34 -23.11 7.25
C ALA A 225 13.86 -22.98 7.38
N VAL A 226 14.49 -22.11 6.58
CA VAL A 226 15.94 -21.87 6.63
C VAL A 226 16.37 -21.26 7.96
N TYR A 227 15.60 -20.32 8.51
CA TYR A 227 15.89 -19.71 9.80
C TYR A 227 15.74 -20.69 10.97
N THR A 228 14.66 -21.48 10.97
CA THR A 228 14.34 -22.41 12.06
C THR A 228 15.27 -23.62 12.06
N TYR A 229 15.64 -24.13 10.86
CA TYR A 229 16.41 -25.36 10.68
C TYR A 229 17.74 -25.10 9.99
N GLN A 230 18.50 -24.09 10.44
CA GLN A 230 19.80 -23.72 9.83
C GLN A 230 20.75 -24.90 9.68
N ASP A 231 20.74 -25.85 10.63
CA ASP A 231 21.58 -27.05 10.58
C ASP A 231 21.25 -28.01 9.43
N SER A 232 20.03 -27.98 8.91
CA SER A 232 19.62 -28.76 7.73
C SER A 232 20.09 -28.12 6.42
N PHE A 233 20.51 -26.85 6.42
CA PHE A 233 20.97 -26.10 5.24
C PHE A 233 22.49 -25.85 5.25
N ARG A 234 23.27 -26.90 5.54
CA ARG A 234 24.75 -26.84 5.46
C ARG A 234 25.28 -27.03 4.04
N ASP A 235 24.49 -27.62 3.17
CA ASP A 235 24.81 -27.70 1.75
C ASP A 235 24.47 -26.38 1.06
N LYS A 236 25.50 -25.69 0.57
CA LYS A 236 25.32 -24.44 -0.14
C LYS A 236 24.58 -24.63 -1.46
N ASP A 237 24.71 -25.80 -2.11
CA ASP A 237 24.23 -26.01 -3.48
C ASP A 237 22.69 -26.05 -3.47
N VAL A 238 22.08 -26.65 -2.45
CA VAL A 238 20.61 -26.58 -2.21
C VAL A 238 20.11 -25.13 -2.13
N LEU A 239 20.81 -24.27 -1.39
CA LEU A 239 20.41 -22.86 -1.23
C LEU A 239 20.62 -22.05 -2.52
N VAL A 240 21.69 -22.31 -3.26
CA VAL A 240 21.98 -21.67 -4.55
C VAL A 240 20.96 -22.10 -5.62
N ASP A 241 20.63 -23.39 -5.69
CA ASP A 241 19.64 -23.93 -6.63
C ASP A 241 18.22 -23.44 -6.32
N ALA A 242 17.90 -23.28 -5.03
CA ALA A 242 16.66 -22.65 -4.61
C ALA A 242 16.60 -21.17 -5.01
N ALA A 243 17.68 -20.42 -4.78
CA ALA A 243 17.77 -19.01 -5.18
C ALA A 243 17.74 -18.82 -6.71
N ALA A 244 18.26 -19.78 -7.47
CA ALA A 244 18.16 -19.81 -8.93
C ALA A 244 16.73 -20.13 -9.39
N GLY A 245 15.99 -20.96 -8.66
CA GLY A 245 14.58 -21.25 -8.94
C GLY A 245 13.63 -20.08 -8.79
N LEU A 246 14.04 -19.06 -8.06
CA LEU A 246 13.31 -17.81 -7.88
C LEU A 246 13.74 -16.72 -8.86
N ASP A 247 14.57 -17.04 -9.87
CA ASP A 247 15.03 -16.04 -10.82
C ASP A 247 13.87 -15.43 -11.64
N PHE A 248 13.84 -14.10 -11.74
CA PHE A 248 12.78 -13.38 -12.46
C PHE A 248 12.64 -13.80 -13.93
N GLN A 249 13.73 -14.25 -14.56
CA GLN A 249 13.69 -14.76 -15.94
C GLN A 249 13.02 -16.13 -16.00
N ASP A 250 13.32 -17.02 -15.05
CA ASP A 250 12.72 -18.35 -14.96
C ASP A 250 11.24 -18.28 -14.54
N LEU A 251 10.87 -17.31 -13.68
CA LEU A 251 9.48 -16.99 -13.34
C LEU A 251 8.74 -16.23 -14.45
N LYS A 252 9.47 -15.76 -15.47
CA LYS A 252 8.96 -14.95 -16.59
C LYS A 252 8.17 -13.74 -16.12
N TRP A 253 8.69 -13.04 -15.12
CA TRP A 253 7.96 -11.99 -14.41
C TRP A 253 7.49 -10.83 -15.32
N THR A 254 8.25 -10.53 -16.36
CA THR A 254 7.91 -9.51 -17.36
C THR A 254 6.73 -9.89 -18.26
N GLN A 255 6.27 -11.14 -18.21
CA GLN A 255 5.16 -11.65 -19.02
C GLN A 255 3.82 -11.66 -18.27
N PHE A 256 3.79 -11.23 -17.00
CA PHE A 256 2.54 -11.10 -16.26
C PHE A 256 1.59 -10.15 -16.97
N ILE A 257 0.37 -10.62 -17.23
CA ILE A 257 -0.68 -9.84 -17.87
C ILE A 257 -1.50 -9.15 -16.78
N PHE A 258 -1.92 -7.91 -17.03
CA PHE A 258 -2.82 -7.21 -16.13
C PHE A 258 -4.22 -7.87 -16.18
N PRO A 259 -4.88 -8.14 -15.05
CA PRO A 259 -6.20 -8.78 -15.02
C PRO A 259 -7.26 -7.96 -15.77
N MET A 260 -7.91 -8.58 -16.76
CA MET A 260 -8.92 -7.96 -17.62
C MET A 260 -10.36 -8.43 -17.35
N GLY A 261 -10.56 -9.37 -16.42
CA GLY A 261 -11.88 -9.87 -16.03
C GLY A 261 -12.77 -8.77 -15.45
N ASP A 262 -12.23 -7.90 -14.60
CA ASP A 262 -12.97 -6.77 -14.03
C ASP A 262 -13.41 -5.76 -15.10
N ARG A 263 -12.62 -5.60 -16.18
CA ARG A 263 -13.02 -4.79 -17.33
C ARG A 263 -14.24 -5.38 -18.02
N LEU A 264 -14.21 -6.68 -18.29
CA LEU A 264 -15.33 -7.40 -18.91
C LEU A 264 -16.58 -7.34 -18.02
N ALA A 265 -16.42 -7.41 -16.70
CA ALA A 265 -17.49 -7.24 -15.75
C ALA A 265 -18.12 -5.83 -15.81
N ALA A 266 -17.31 -4.78 -15.94
CA ALA A 266 -17.80 -3.41 -16.11
C ALA A 266 -18.52 -3.22 -17.45
N GLU A 267 -17.98 -3.78 -18.55
CA GLU A 267 -18.62 -3.76 -19.86
C GLU A 267 -19.97 -4.50 -19.85
N GLN A 268 -20.04 -5.65 -19.17
CA GLN A 268 -21.29 -6.42 -19.01
C GLN A 268 -22.33 -5.66 -18.18
N LEU A 269 -21.93 -5.01 -17.08
CA LEU A 269 -22.81 -4.17 -16.27
C LEU A 269 -23.36 -2.99 -17.07
N MET A 270 -22.52 -2.31 -17.85
CA MET A 270 -22.92 -1.24 -18.75
C MET A 270 -23.94 -1.74 -19.78
N ALA A 271 -23.65 -2.84 -20.48
CA ALA A 271 -24.54 -3.46 -21.46
C ALA A 271 -25.92 -3.85 -20.89
N ARG A 272 -25.97 -4.16 -19.60
CA ARG A 272 -27.20 -4.54 -18.89
C ARG A 272 -28.01 -3.34 -18.40
N THR A 273 -27.34 -2.30 -17.92
CA THR A 273 -27.96 -1.22 -17.14
C THR A 273 -28.12 0.09 -17.91
N ILE A 274 -27.43 0.24 -19.05
CA ILE A 274 -27.45 1.44 -19.88
C ILE A 274 -27.79 1.05 -21.33
N GLU A 275 -28.70 1.79 -21.97
CA GLU A 275 -29.00 1.63 -23.39
C GLU A 275 -28.25 2.67 -24.23
N GLU A 276 -27.64 2.23 -25.33
CA GLU A 276 -27.01 3.13 -26.29
C GLU A 276 -28.02 4.21 -26.74
N ARG A 277 -27.69 5.49 -26.50
CA ARG A 277 -28.50 6.69 -26.82
C ARG A 277 -29.80 6.89 -26.02
N ARG A 278 -30.20 5.96 -25.16
CA ARG A 278 -31.39 6.12 -24.29
C ARG A 278 -31.03 6.35 -22.83
N GLY A 279 -29.76 6.22 -22.48
CA GLY A 279 -29.26 6.48 -21.14
C GLY A 279 -29.49 5.29 -20.21
N VAL A 280 -29.42 5.56 -18.91
CA VAL A 280 -29.53 4.52 -17.87
C VAL A 280 -30.96 4.01 -17.77
N ILE A 281 -31.10 2.69 -17.65
CA ILE A 281 -32.39 2.01 -17.42
C ILE A 281 -32.58 1.92 -15.89
N PRO A 282 -33.44 2.75 -15.27
CA PRO A 282 -33.39 2.93 -13.83
C PRO A 282 -33.61 1.64 -13.04
N ASP A 283 -34.67 0.89 -13.38
CA ASP A 283 -35.00 -0.36 -12.69
C ASP A 283 -33.91 -1.41 -12.81
N ALA A 284 -33.31 -1.54 -14.00
CA ALA A 284 -32.23 -2.51 -14.24
C ALA A 284 -30.96 -2.11 -13.49
N TYR A 285 -30.62 -0.82 -13.50
CA TYR A 285 -29.47 -0.28 -12.79
C TYR A 285 -29.61 -0.48 -11.27
N VAL A 286 -30.70 0.01 -10.66
CA VAL A 286 -30.94 -0.08 -9.22
C VAL A 286 -30.95 -1.54 -8.76
N THR A 287 -31.67 -2.41 -9.48
CA THR A 287 -31.78 -3.83 -9.10
C THR A 287 -30.43 -4.54 -9.18
N THR A 288 -29.64 -4.27 -10.24
CA THR A 288 -28.34 -4.91 -10.47
C THR A 288 -27.31 -4.41 -9.46
N MET A 289 -27.20 -3.09 -9.26
CA MET A 289 -26.23 -2.49 -8.34
C MET A 289 -26.56 -2.78 -6.88
N ALA A 290 -27.84 -2.79 -6.50
CA ALA A 290 -28.25 -3.20 -5.16
C ALA A 290 -27.91 -4.68 -4.91
N ALA A 291 -28.12 -5.58 -5.88
CA ALA A 291 -27.71 -6.98 -5.75
C ALA A 291 -26.19 -7.13 -5.60
N LEU A 292 -25.43 -6.40 -6.42
CA LEU A 292 -23.97 -6.41 -6.41
C LEU A 292 -23.38 -5.94 -5.09
N THR A 293 -23.86 -4.81 -4.56
CA THR A 293 -23.34 -4.19 -3.34
C THR A 293 -23.85 -4.78 -2.04
N SER A 294 -24.93 -5.56 -2.09
CA SER A 294 -25.48 -6.27 -0.92
C SER A 294 -25.17 -7.76 -0.91
N LYS A 295 -24.28 -8.24 -1.79
CA LYS A 295 -23.91 -9.65 -1.94
C LYS A 295 -23.57 -10.32 -0.59
N ASP A 296 -22.67 -9.71 0.18
CA ASP A 296 -22.24 -10.25 1.49
C ASP A 296 -23.25 -10.02 2.61
N HIS A 297 -24.22 -9.14 2.39
CA HIS A 297 -25.24 -8.75 3.37
C HIS A 297 -26.62 -8.63 2.70
N PRO A 298 -27.27 -9.75 2.36
CA PRO A 298 -28.51 -9.73 1.58
C PRO A 298 -29.64 -8.91 2.21
N LEU A 299 -29.67 -8.81 3.55
CA LEU A 299 -30.64 -8.00 4.28
C LEU A 299 -30.45 -6.49 4.06
N ARG A 300 -29.24 -6.05 3.68
CA ARG A 300 -28.95 -4.64 3.33
C ARG A 300 -29.41 -4.27 1.92
N ARG A 301 -29.95 -5.21 1.13
CA ARG A 301 -30.38 -4.96 -0.25
C ARG A 301 -31.44 -3.86 -0.36
N PHE A 302 -32.30 -3.71 0.63
CA PHE A 302 -33.30 -2.63 0.65
C PHE A 302 -32.65 -1.24 0.80
N GLY A 303 -31.71 -1.09 1.73
CA GLY A 303 -30.96 0.14 1.91
C GLY A 303 -30.09 0.47 0.70
N ALA A 304 -29.42 -0.55 0.14
CA ALA A 304 -28.66 -0.40 -1.11
C ALA A 304 -29.55 0.04 -2.28
N GLY A 305 -30.77 -0.52 -2.39
CA GLY A 305 -31.75 -0.10 -3.39
C GLY A 305 -32.11 1.38 -3.30
N GLY A 306 -32.28 1.91 -2.08
CA GLY A 306 -32.50 3.34 -1.86
C GLY A 306 -31.34 4.21 -2.36
N HIS A 307 -30.11 3.88 -1.95
CA HIS A 307 -28.90 4.57 -2.43
C HIS A 307 -28.80 4.59 -3.95
N TRP A 308 -28.91 3.43 -4.59
CA TRP A 308 -28.80 3.34 -6.05
C TRP A 308 -29.95 4.02 -6.80
N ASN A 309 -31.14 4.09 -6.19
CA ASN A 309 -32.25 4.85 -6.74
C ASN A 309 -31.99 6.36 -6.69
N ASP A 310 -31.28 6.85 -5.68
CA ASP A 310 -30.92 8.27 -5.58
C ASP A 310 -29.77 8.64 -6.54
N THR A 311 -28.85 7.70 -6.82
CA THR A 311 -27.69 7.96 -7.69
C THR A 311 -27.95 7.67 -9.17
N VAL A 312 -29.02 6.95 -9.53
CA VAL A 312 -29.29 6.55 -10.92
C VAL A 312 -29.46 7.75 -11.86
N ALA A 313 -30.04 8.85 -11.38
CA ALA A 313 -30.24 10.07 -12.15
C ALA A 313 -28.95 10.86 -12.39
N LEU A 314 -27.90 10.56 -11.62
CA LEU A 314 -26.58 11.20 -11.72
C LEU A 314 -25.63 10.43 -12.65
N GLN A 315 -26.00 9.21 -13.06
CA GLN A 315 -25.13 8.35 -13.85
C GLN A 315 -24.88 8.90 -15.24
N ALA A 316 -23.65 8.71 -15.70
CA ALA A 316 -23.21 9.04 -17.05
C ALA A 316 -23.96 8.20 -18.10
N ASP A 317 -24.01 8.71 -19.33
CA ASP A 317 -24.60 7.97 -20.44
C ASP A 317 -23.70 6.82 -20.93
N TRP A 318 -24.16 6.11 -21.96
CA TRP A 318 -23.42 4.99 -22.54
C TRP A 318 -22.00 5.36 -22.98
N PHE A 319 -21.85 6.46 -23.72
CA PHE A 319 -20.57 6.82 -24.34
C PHE A 319 -19.58 7.36 -23.31
N GLU A 320 -20.07 8.11 -22.32
CA GLU A 320 -19.26 8.57 -21.21
C GLU A 320 -18.78 7.41 -20.33
N THR A 321 -19.67 6.45 -20.04
CA THR A 321 -19.34 5.23 -19.26
C THR A 321 -18.33 4.36 -20.00
N GLU A 322 -18.54 4.08 -21.29
CA GLU A 322 -17.60 3.34 -22.13
C GLU A 322 -16.25 4.06 -22.22
N GLY A 323 -16.26 5.39 -22.37
CA GLY A 323 -15.08 6.24 -22.34
C GLY A 323 -14.32 6.14 -21.00
N ALA A 324 -15.03 6.11 -19.87
CA ALA A 324 -14.45 5.91 -18.55
C ALA A 324 -13.79 4.54 -18.40
N ILE A 325 -14.47 3.46 -18.82
CA ILE A 325 -13.91 2.11 -18.85
C ILE A 325 -12.61 2.09 -19.69
N ASN A 326 -12.65 2.59 -20.91
CA ASN A 326 -11.47 2.58 -21.78
C ASN A 326 -10.31 3.42 -21.23
N ARG A 327 -10.60 4.54 -20.55
CA ARG A 327 -9.58 5.36 -19.87
C ARG A 327 -8.94 4.62 -18.71
N ILE A 328 -9.74 4.14 -17.74
CA ILE A 328 -9.22 3.44 -16.55
C ILE A 328 -8.33 2.26 -16.93
N TRP A 329 -8.84 1.33 -17.74
CA TRP A 329 -8.08 0.14 -18.10
C TRP A 329 -6.96 0.42 -19.11
N GLY A 330 -7.09 1.49 -19.91
CA GLY A 330 -6.01 1.98 -20.76
C GLY A 330 -4.85 2.60 -19.96
N ASP A 331 -5.14 3.33 -18.89
CA ASP A 331 -4.16 3.86 -17.94
C ASP A 331 -3.48 2.73 -17.18
N PHE A 332 -4.25 1.82 -16.58
CA PHE A 332 -3.72 0.66 -15.88
C PHE A 332 -2.86 -0.22 -16.78
N GLY A 333 -3.30 -0.50 -18.02
CA GLY A 333 -2.51 -1.27 -18.99
C GLY A 333 -1.18 -0.60 -19.35
N LYS A 334 -1.13 0.75 -19.42
CA LYS A 334 0.14 1.48 -19.62
C LYS A 334 1.04 1.38 -18.41
N ARG A 335 0.52 1.71 -17.21
CA ARG A 335 1.26 1.67 -15.94
C ARG A 335 1.81 0.28 -15.65
N TRP A 336 1.07 -0.78 -15.99
CA TRP A 336 1.50 -2.15 -15.77
C TRP A 336 2.80 -2.51 -16.51
N ASN A 337 3.06 -1.86 -17.64
CA ASN A 337 4.24 -2.08 -18.47
C ASN A 337 5.38 -1.11 -18.16
N TYR A 338 5.19 -0.17 -17.24
CA TYR A 338 6.21 0.77 -16.81
C TYR A 338 6.87 0.35 -15.50
N SER A 339 8.05 0.94 -15.24
CA SER A 339 8.72 0.81 -13.94
C SER A 339 7.94 1.60 -12.88
N PHE A 340 7.86 1.11 -11.65
CA PHE A 340 7.05 1.72 -10.58
C PHE A 340 7.42 3.16 -10.22
N HIS A 341 8.61 3.64 -10.62
CA HIS A 341 9.10 4.99 -10.33
C HIS A 341 9.07 5.94 -11.52
N THR A 342 8.39 5.58 -12.61
CA THR A 342 8.19 6.53 -13.69
C THR A 342 7.21 7.63 -13.29
N ARG A 343 7.23 8.75 -14.02
CA ARG A 343 6.33 9.89 -13.77
C ARG A 343 4.86 9.50 -13.90
N GLU A 344 4.57 8.47 -14.68
CA GLU A 344 3.23 7.94 -14.86
C GLU A 344 2.67 7.43 -13.53
N HIS A 345 3.42 6.64 -12.77
CA HIS A 345 2.98 6.15 -11.46
C HIS A 345 2.81 7.27 -10.42
N ALA A 346 3.54 8.37 -10.56
CA ALA A 346 3.42 9.53 -9.67
C ALA A 346 2.23 10.46 -10.00
N ARG A 347 1.57 10.27 -11.15
CA ARG A 347 0.37 11.02 -11.52
C ARG A 347 -0.87 10.31 -10.99
N GLU A 348 -1.87 11.11 -10.65
CA GLU A 348 -3.24 10.66 -10.41
C GLU A 348 -3.69 9.68 -11.51
N THR A 349 -4.30 8.57 -11.12
CA THR A 349 -4.80 7.58 -12.08
C THR A 349 -6.04 8.10 -12.78
N ASP A 350 -6.35 7.56 -13.97
CA ASP A 350 -7.62 7.87 -14.63
C ASP A 350 -8.83 7.44 -13.79
N LEU A 351 -8.65 6.49 -12.85
CA LEU A 351 -9.67 6.11 -11.87
C LEU A 351 -9.87 7.18 -10.79
N GLU A 352 -8.80 7.74 -10.24
CA GLU A 352 -8.85 8.81 -9.23
C GLU A 352 -9.40 10.12 -9.80
N ALA A 353 -9.01 10.46 -11.03
CA ALA A 353 -9.47 11.68 -11.70
C ALA A 353 -10.95 11.64 -12.11
N LEU A 354 -11.61 10.47 -12.07
CA LEU A 354 -13.01 10.33 -12.42
C LEU A 354 -13.93 10.85 -11.31
N SER A 355 -14.89 11.69 -11.69
CA SER A 355 -15.99 12.05 -10.79
C SER A 355 -16.79 10.79 -10.42
N THR A 356 -16.93 10.55 -9.12
CA THR A 356 -17.56 9.33 -8.60
C THR A 356 -19.06 9.25 -8.90
N PRO A 357 -19.89 10.29 -8.65
CA PRO A 357 -21.34 10.13 -8.81
C PRO A 357 -21.77 9.68 -10.21
N PRO A 358 -21.22 10.20 -11.32
CA PRO A 358 -21.59 9.74 -12.66
C PRO A 358 -21.02 8.38 -13.07
N HIS A 359 -19.96 7.91 -12.40
CA HIS A 359 -19.22 6.70 -12.81
C HIS A 359 -19.16 5.65 -11.68
N GLU A 360 -20.06 5.73 -10.70
CA GLU A 360 -19.96 4.97 -9.44
C GLU A 360 -19.89 3.46 -9.71
N MET A 361 -20.71 2.96 -10.65
CA MET A 361 -20.67 1.57 -11.11
C MET A 361 -19.27 1.15 -11.60
N VAL A 362 -18.65 1.95 -12.46
CA VAL A 362 -17.34 1.63 -13.04
C VAL A 362 -16.26 1.69 -11.97
N THR A 363 -16.29 2.72 -11.12
CA THR A 363 -15.32 2.87 -10.03
C THR A 363 -15.40 1.70 -9.04
N TRP A 364 -16.60 1.20 -8.74
CA TRP A 364 -16.80 0.06 -7.84
C TRP A 364 -16.09 -1.20 -8.35
N VAL A 365 -16.24 -1.51 -9.65
CA VAL A 365 -15.62 -2.69 -10.28
C VAL A 365 -14.11 -2.54 -10.43
N ALA A 366 -13.61 -1.32 -10.66
CA ALA A 366 -12.19 -1.07 -10.87
C ALA A 366 -11.35 -1.09 -9.58
N LYS A 367 -11.95 -0.89 -8.40
CA LYS A 367 -11.25 -0.79 -7.10
C LYS A 367 -10.27 -1.92 -6.82
N PRO A 368 -10.61 -3.21 -6.99
CA PRO A 368 -9.68 -4.31 -6.72
C PRO A 368 -8.42 -4.27 -7.59
N ALA A 369 -8.52 -3.75 -8.81
CA ALA A 369 -7.43 -3.74 -9.78
C ALA A 369 -6.24 -2.86 -9.35
N VAL A 370 -6.50 -1.80 -8.55
CA VAL A 370 -5.44 -0.94 -7.98
C VAL A 370 -4.55 -1.74 -7.02
N LYS A 371 -5.16 -2.58 -6.17
CA LYS A 371 -4.42 -3.40 -5.20
C LYS A 371 -3.43 -4.34 -5.89
N VAL A 372 -3.71 -4.77 -7.12
CA VAL A 372 -2.87 -5.70 -7.89
C VAL A 372 -1.48 -5.10 -8.17
N PHE A 373 -1.38 -3.79 -8.41
CA PHE A 373 -0.08 -3.13 -8.60
C PHE A 373 0.80 -3.22 -7.36
N HIS A 374 0.21 -2.96 -6.19
CA HIS A 374 0.92 -3.04 -4.92
C HIS A 374 1.34 -4.48 -4.59
N ALA A 375 0.43 -5.44 -4.79
CA ALA A 375 0.72 -6.86 -4.60
C ALA A 375 1.87 -7.30 -5.51
N ARG A 376 1.84 -6.94 -6.79
CA ARG A 376 2.93 -7.23 -7.73
C ARG A 376 4.26 -6.64 -7.27
N ARG A 377 4.31 -5.33 -6.97
CA ARG A 377 5.55 -4.67 -6.53
C ARG A 377 6.11 -5.31 -5.26
N ARG A 378 5.24 -5.63 -4.31
CA ARG A 378 5.62 -6.28 -3.06
C ARG A 378 6.18 -7.68 -3.29
N THR A 379 5.49 -8.52 -4.05
CA THR A 379 5.96 -9.88 -4.34
C THR A 379 7.28 -9.86 -5.10
N MET A 380 7.53 -8.89 -6.00
CA MET A 380 8.87 -8.71 -6.58
C MET A 380 9.92 -8.47 -5.50
N ASN A 381 9.63 -7.57 -4.57
CA ASN A 381 10.56 -7.25 -3.51
C ASN A 381 10.83 -8.46 -2.59
N GLU A 382 9.80 -9.24 -2.28
CA GLU A 382 9.90 -10.48 -1.51
C GLU A 382 10.70 -11.57 -2.24
N ILE A 383 10.50 -11.74 -3.55
CA ILE A 383 11.29 -12.69 -4.37
C ILE A 383 12.77 -12.30 -4.32
N ALA A 384 13.08 -11.03 -4.62
CA ALA A 384 14.43 -10.49 -4.59
C ALA A 384 15.09 -10.66 -3.21
N ALA A 385 14.40 -10.28 -2.15
CA ALA A 385 14.90 -10.41 -0.79
C ALA A 385 15.13 -11.88 -0.41
N THR A 386 14.21 -12.79 -0.75
CA THR A 386 14.34 -14.22 -0.47
C THR A 386 15.57 -14.80 -1.16
N ARG A 387 15.83 -14.44 -2.43
CA ARG A 387 17.06 -14.84 -3.14
C ARG A 387 18.31 -14.35 -2.41
N ILE A 388 18.32 -13.11 -1.96
CA ILE A 388 19.44 -12.52 -1.19
C ILE A 388 19.63 -13.26 0.13
N VAL A 389 18.55 -13.58 0.86
CA VAL A 389 18.58 -14.35 2.10
C VAL A 389 19.21 -15.72 1.85
N LEU A 390 18.72 -16.47 0.85
CA LEU A 390 19.27 -17.78 0.50
C LEU A 390 20.76 -17.69 0.14
N GLY A 391 21.16 -16.66 -0.61
CA GLY A 391 22.56 -16.38 -0.90
C GLY A 391 23.40 -16.09 0.34
N CYS A 392 22.89 -15.30 1.29
CA CYS A 392 23.56 -15.01 2.58
C CYS A 392 23.73 -16.30 3.41
N MET A 393 22.73 -17.17 3.39
CA MET A 393 22.79 -18.45 4.09
C MET A 393 23.77 -19.42 3.43
N ALA A 394 23.84 -19.44 2.10
CA ALA A 394 24.83 -20.21 1.36
C ALA A 394 26.25 -19.71 1.64
N TRP A 395 26.43 -18.39 1.77
CA TRP A 395 27.69 -17.79 2.20
C TRP A 395 28.08 -18.27 3.61
N LYS A 396 27.17 -18.19 4.58
CA LYS A 396 27.41 -18.65 5.95
C LYS A 396 27.76 -20.14 6.00
N ALA A 397 27.08 -20.97 5.21
CA ALA A 397 27.36 -22.41 5.15
C ALA A 397 28.82 -22.72 4.73
N VAL A 398 29.42 -21.88 3.88
CA VAL A 398 30.81 -22.05 3.41
C VAL A 398 31.82 -21.38 4.33
N ARG A 399 31.51 -20.19 4.83
CA ARG A 399 32.47 -19.32 5.53
C ARG A 399 32.38 -19.40 7.04
N TYR A 400 31.30 -19.96 7.59
CA TYR A 400 30.99 -19.97 9.02
C TYR A 400 30.93 -18.57 9.66
N ASP A 401 30.69 -17.54 8.84
CA ASP A 401 30.57 -16.14 9.25
C ASP A 401 29.59 -15.41 8.31
N TRP A 402 29.07 -14.27 8.76
CA TRP A 402 28.19 -13.40 7.98
C TRP A 402 28.99 -12.56 6.96
N LEU A 403 28.28 -11.92 6.02
CA LEU A 403 28.92 -11.03 5.04
C LEU A 403 29.62 -9.89 5.77
N GLY A 404 30.79 -9.46 5.29
CA GLY A 404 31.51 -8.31 5.84
C GLY A 404 30.87 -6.97 5.46
N ARG A 405 31.63 -5.87 5.62
CA ARG A 405 31.17 -4.51 5.27
C ARG A 405 30.80 -4.33 3.79
N ASP A 406 31.29 -5.19 2.91
CA ASP A 406 30.92 -5.20 1.48
C ASP A 406 29.44 -5.60 1.25
N GLY A 407 28.75 -6.11 2.29
CA GLY A 407 27.33 -6.39 2.30
C GLY A 407 26.90 -7.42 1.24
N THR A 408 25.68 -7.26 0.72
CA THR A 408 25.06 -8.19 -0.24
C THR A 408 25.79 -8.26 -1.59
N ALA A 409 26.66 -7.29 -1.91
CA ALA A 409 27.43 -7.30 -3.15
C ALA A 409 28.40 -8.49 -3.24
N ALA A 410 28.88 -9.00 -2.10
CA ALA A 410 29.80 -10.14 -2.01
C ALA A 410 29.17 -11.49 -2.40
N LEU A 411 27.84 -11.56 -2.54
CA LEU A 411 27.14 -12.76 -2.99
C LEU A 411 27.45 -13.12 -4.45
N ARG A 412 27.88 -12.14 -5.26
CA ARG A 412 28.18 -12.35 -6.67
C ARG A 412 29.64 -12.73 -6.92
N PRO A 413 29.91 -13.53 -7.96
CA PRO A 413 28.97 -14.34 -8.75
C PRO A 413 28.70 -15.72 -8.11
N ASN A 414 29.31 -16.02 -6.96
CA ASN A 414 29.46 -17.39 -6.46
C ASN A 414 28.17 -17.99 -5.89
N PHE A 415 27.25 -17.16 -5.42
CA PHE A 415 25.99 -17.59 -4.81
C PHE A 415 24.78 -17.06 -5.56
N LEU A 416 24.90 -15.88 -6.17
CA LEU A 416 23.88 -15.29 -7.03
C LEU A 416 24.53 -14.76 -8.31
N SER A 417 23.83 -14.91 -9.44
CA SER A 417 24.26 -14.36 -10.74
C SER A 417 24.21 -12.83 -10.75
N TYR A 418 23.19 -12.25 -10.11
CA TYR A 418 23.03 -10.84 -9.84
C TYR A 418 22.32 -10.63 -8.50
N VAL A 419 22.41 -9.41 -7.96
CA VAL A 419 21.69 -9.01 -6.74
C VAL A 419 20.70 -7.95 -7.18
N GLU A 420 19.42 -8.22 -6.97
CA GLU A 420 18.36 -7.30 -7.27
C GLU A 420 18.38 -6.11 -6.33
N PRO A 421 18.00 -4.93 -6.86
CA PRO A 421 17.83 -3.77 -6.00
C PRO A 421 16.49 -3.84 -5.26
N ASP A 422 16.39 -3.05 -4.19
CA ASP A 422 15.17 -2.90 -3.41
C ASP A 422 14.15 -2.04 -4.18
N MET A 423 12.98 -2.60 -4.44
CA MET A 423 11.91 -1.98 -5.22
C MET A 423 11.22 -0.82 -4.49
N TYR A 424 11.46 -0.60 -3.20
CA TYR A 424 10.95 0.53 -2.45
C TYR A 424 12.02 1.60 -2.18
N ASN A 425 13.31 1.24 -2.28
CA ASN A 425 14.41 2.17 -2.05
C ASN A 425 14.85 2.89 -3.32
N TRP A 426 13.98 3.77 -3.85
CA TRP A 426 14.28 4.55 -5.05
C TRP A 426 15.00 5.86 -4.75
N HIS A 427 16.19 6.03 -5.33
CA HIS A 427 16.95 7.26 -5.19
C HIS A 427 16.59 8.26 -6.29
N THR A 428 15.73 9.24 -5.96
CA THR A 428 15.16 10.20 -6.92
C THR A 428 16.19 10.97 -7.74
N ARG A 429 17.35 11.33 -7.17
CA ARG A 429 18.37 12.11 -7.90
C ARG A 429 19.20 11.27 -8.88
N GLN A 430 19.33 9.97 -8.63
CA GLN A 430 20.12 9.08 -9.48
C GLN A 430 19.22 8.30 -10.45
N GLU A 431 17.90 8.40 -10.27
CA GLU A 431 16.90 7.63 -11.01
C GLU A 431 17.26 6.14 -11.04
N THR A 432 17.66 5.61 -9.88
CA THR A 432 18.01 4.21 -9.70
C THR A 432 17.46 3.68 -8.38
N TYR A 433 17.19 2.39 -8.37
CA TYR A 433 16.94 1.66 -7.14
C TYR A 433 18.26 1.42 -6.40
N LEU A 434 18.23 1.57 -5.08
CA LEU A 434 19.34 1.24 -4.19
C LEU A 434 19.26 -0.24 -3.76
N PRO A 435 20.36 -0.81 -3.25
CA PRO A 435 20.33 -2.15 -2.67
C PRO A 435 19.42 -2.23 -1.43
N PHE A 436 19.04 -3.45 -1.07
CA PHE A 436 18.42 -3.75 0.22
C PHE A 436 19.34 -3.34 1.37
N GLY A 437 18.73 -2.89 2.47
CA GLY A 437 19.45 -2.63 3.70
C GLY A 437 19.95 -3.94 4.29
N TYR A 438 21.24 -3.99 4.63
CA TYR A 438 21.89 -5.16 5.23
C TYR A 438 22.85 -4.72 6.33
N PHE A 439 22.77 -5.38 7.48
CA PHE A 439 23.76 -5.24 8.55
C PHE A 439 23.74 -6.44 9.50
N VAL A 440 24.80 -6.61 10.27
CA VAL A 440 24.86 -7.54 11.41
C VAL A 440 24.77 -6.71 12.70
N PRO A 441 23.72 -6.89 13.53
CA PRO A 441 23.59 -6.19 14.81
C PRO A 441 24.84 -6.35 15.68
N MET A 442 25.09 -5.39 16.55
CA MET A 442 26.31 -5.28 17.39
C MET A 442 27.63 -5.13 16.64
N ARG A 443 27.80 -5.70 15.44
CA ARG A 443 29.04 -5.60 14.63
C ARG A 443 29.08 -4.31 13.81
N ASP A 444 27.98 -4.01 13.13
CA ASP A 444 27.89 -2.94 12.14
C ASP A 444 27.19 -1.67 12.66
N GLU A 445 26.69 -1.71 13.91
CA GLU A 445 26.07 -0.55 14.56
C GLU A 445 27.01 0.27 15.45
N ILE A 446 28.25 -0.19 15.62
CA ILE A 446 29.27 0.51 16.40
C ILE A 446 29.69 1.77 15.63
N VAL A 447 29.36 2.95 16.18
CA VAL A 447 29.68 4.25 15.57
C VAL A 447 31.10 4.68 15.96
N ASP A 448 31.46 4.56 17.24
CA ASP A 448 32.82 4.78 17.76
C ASP A 448 33.44 3.47 18.26
N VAL A 449 34.75 3.31 18.11
CA VAL A 449 35.54 2.18 18.64
C VAL A 449 35.35 2.01 20.17
N ARG A 450 34.90 3.06 20.86
CA ARG A 450 34.62 3.07 22.29
C ARG A 450 33.18 2.73 22.67
N ASP A 451 32.27 2.64 21.71
CA ASP A 451 30.87 2.32 22.00
C ASP A 451 30.74 0.83 22.34
N ASP A 452 30.05 0.53 23.44
CA ASP A 452 29.71 -0.84 23.77
C ASP A 452 28.69 -1.37 22.75
N PRO A 453 28.85 -2.61 22.24
CA PRO A 453 27.91 -3.18 21.29
C PRO A 453 26.53 -3.36 21.95
N VAL A 454 25.51 -2.68 21.43
CA VAL A 454 24.13 -2.79 21.91
C VAL A 454 23.32 -3.71 20.97
N PRO A 455 22.47 -4.62 21.48
CA PRO A 455 21.51 -5.35 20.66
C PRO A 455 20.59 -4.40 19.90
N HIS A 456 20.21 -4.80 18.69
CA HIS A 456 19.30 -4.05 17.84
C HIS A 456 17.85 -4.40 18.16
N GLU A 457 17.11 -3.46 18.76
CA GLU A 457 15.68 -3.63 19.02
C GLU A 457 14.86 -3.43 17.74
N VAL A 458 14.06 -4.43 17.38
CA VAL A 458 13.05 -4.34 16.32
C VAL A 458 11.67 -4.32 16.96
N VAL A 459 10.89 -3.29 16.68
CA VAL A 459 9.50 -3.15 17.12
C VAL A 459 8.57 -3.51 15.97
N PHE A 460 7.72 -4.52 16.19
CA PHE A 460 6.75 -4.98 15.21
C PHE A 460 5.39 -4.36 15.47
N SER A 461 4.76 -3.84 14.42
CA SER A 461 3.35 -3.47 14.40
C SER A 461 2.58 -4.49 13.57
N VAL A 462 2.13 -5.58 14.20
CA VAL A 462 1.39 -6.65 13.53
C VAL A 462 -0.11 -6.43 13.67
N ASP A 463 -0.84 -6.63 12.57
CA ASP A 463 -2.28 -6.80 12.64
C ASP A 463 -2.59 -8.21 13.17
N PRO A 464 -3.23 -8.37 14.34
CA PRO A 464 -3.57 -9.69 14.87
C PRO A 464 -4.49 -10.50 13.93
N ALA A 465 -5.22 -9.87 13.00
CA ALA A 465 -6.02 -10.57 12.00
C ALA A 465 -5.17 -11.19 10.87
N ASP A 466 -3.90 -10.76 10.73
CA ASP A 466 -2.98 -11.24 9.70
C ASP A 466 -1.56 -11.43 10.26
N PRO A 467 -1.33 -12.52 11.01
CA PRO A 467 -0.04 -12.79 11.64
C PRO A 467 1.06 -13.13 10.63
N TYR A 468 0.69 -13.42 9.38
CA TYR A 468 1.65 -13.62 8.28
C TYR A 468 2.12 -12.29 7.69
N GLY A 469 1.59 -11.16 8.18
CA GLY A 469 1.98 -9.83 7.73
C GLY A 469 1.65 -9.61 6.26
N SER A 470 0.62 -10.27 5.71
CA SER A 470 0.12 -10.02 4.36
C SER A 470 -0.61 -8.67 4.28
N ALA A 471 0.12 -7.59 4.60
CA ALA A 471 -0.27 -6.20 4.37
C ALA A 471 -0.58 -5.88 2.90
N ILE A 472 -0.65 -6.88 2.01
CA ILE A 472 -1.31 -6.80 0.69
C ILE A 472 -2.69 -6.16 0.83
N ASP A 473 -3.43 -6.41 1.93
CA ASP A 473 -4.73 -5.77 2.14
C ASP A 473 -4.70 -4.38 2.81
N GLN A 474 -3.58 -3.97 3.43
CA GLN A 474 -3.52 -2.76 4.26
C GLN A 474 -2.56 -1.67 3.77
N ALA A 475 -1.47 -2.02 3.10
CA ALA A 475 -0.43 -1.09 2.67
C ALA A 475 -0.82 -0.24 1.43
N GLY A 476 -1.90 -0.60 0.73
CA GLY A 476 -2.36 0.11 -0.48
C GLY A 476 -3.10 1.43 -0.23
N VAL A 477 -3.39 1.80 1.02
CA VAL A 477 -4.27 2.95 1.31
C VAL A 477 -3.52 4.23 1.71
N MET A 478 -2.28 4.14 2.20
CA MET A 478 -1.81 5.17 3.14
C MET A 478 -0.68 6.12 2.73
N ARG A 479 -0.01 6.04 1.55
CA ARG A 479 1.17 6.93 1.37
C ARG A 479 1.58 7.45 -0.02
N GLU A 480 0.99 7.03 -1.14
CA GLU A 480 1.38 7.57 -2.48
C GLU A 480 0.30 8.39 -3.20
N TYR A 481 -0.80 8.75 -2.52
CA TYR A 481 -1.85 9.63 -3.08
C TYR A 481 -1.75 11.06 -2.55
N GLY A 482 -0.88 11.86 -3.17
CA GLY A 482 -0.66 13.27 -2.82
C GLY A 482 -0.75 14.21 -4.03
N GLY A 483 -1.92 14.84 -4.22
CA GLY A 483 -2.20 15.94 -5.16
C GLY A 483 -3.20 15.51 -6.25
N THR A 484 -4.34 16.17 -6.51
CA THR A 484 -4.84 17.52 -6.16
C THR A 484 -6.37 17.52 -6.29
N GLN A 485 -7.14 17.89 -5.27
CA GLN A 485 -8.58 18.20 -5.41
C GLN A 485 -8.85 19.69 -5.16
N THR A 486 -9.49 20.34 -6.13
CA THR A 486 -10.00 21.72 -6.04
C THR A 486 -11.53 21.75 -5.97
N ALA A 487 -12.02 22.38 -4.89
CA ALA A 487 -13.20 23.26 -4.73
C ALA A 487 -14.54 22.85 -5.39
N GLU A 488 -15.56 22.45 -4.61
CA GLU A 488 -16.64 23.28 -3.99
C GLU A 488 -17.54 24.07 -4.98
N ARG A 489 -18.83 24.37 -4.77
CA ARG A 489 -19.99 23.95 -3.93
C ARG A 489 -21.04 25.07 -4.13
N GLU A 490 -22.31 24.80 -4.44
CA GLU A 490 -23.47 25.66 -4.07
C GLU A 490 -24.75 24.80 -4.02
N MET A 491 -25.30 24.40 -2.86
CA MET A 491 -26.07 25.14 -1.82
C MET A 491 -27.58 25.29 -2.10
N GLY A 492 -28.39 24.66 -1.23
CA GLY A 492 -29.52 25.37 -0.59
C GLY A 492 -30.80 24.57 -0.26
N ARG A 493 -30.97 24.19 1.02
CA ARG A 493 -32.06 24.57 1.97
C ARG A 493 -32.48 23.41 2.90
N GLY A 494 -32.33 23.61 4.21
CA GLY A 494 -32.90 22.75 5.27
C GLY A 494 -34.35 23.12 5.63
N PRO A 495 -34.81 22.95 6.88
CA PRO A 495 -34.46 21.95 7.89
C PRO A 495 -35.71 21.18 8.39
N ALA A 496 -35.56 19.91 8.79
CA ALA A 496 -36.45 19.30 9.80
C ALA A 496 -35.79 18.05 10.40
N SER A 497 -35.71 18.05 11.71
CA SER A 497 -35.20 17.02 12.60
C SER A 497 -36.04 15.75 12.61
N SER A 498 -35.39 14.58 12.62
CA SER A 498 -35.67 13.52 13.60
C SER A 498 -34.72 12.34 13.41
N GLY A 499 -33.86 12.11 14.41
CA GLY A 499 -33.30 10.82 14.82
C GLY A 499 -32.71 9.90 13.77
N ASP A 500 -31.39 9.99 13.56
CA ASP A 500 -30.54 8.92 13.02
C ASP A 500 -29.16 9.00 13.70
N ASP A 501 -28.97 8.19 14.73
CA ASP A 501 -27.65 7.67 15.12
C ASP A 501 -27.46 6.36 14.33
N ASP A 502 -26.26 6.14 13.76
CA ASP A 502 -25.81 4.99 12.94
C ASP A 502 -25.85 5.10 11.39
N LEU A 503 -25.49 6.25 10.84
CA LEU A 503 -25.02 6.36 9.44
C LEU A 503 -23.77 7.26 9.34
N LEU A 504 -22.61 6.70 9.68
CA LEU A 504 -21.33 7.25 9.22
C LEU A 504 -20.87 6.47 7.99
N VAL A 505 -21.17 7.04 6.82
CA VAL A 505 -20.43 6.78 5.58
C VAL A 505 -18.99 7.23 5.85
N GLU A 506 -18.01 6.33 5.69
CA GLU A 506 -16.58 6.65 5.75
C GLU A 506 -16.22 7.61 4.61
N SER A 507 -16.37 8.91 4.86
CA SER A 507 -15.91 9.97 3.97
C SER A 507 -14.41 10.21 4.19
N ASP A 508 -13.62 9.78 3.20
CA ASP A 508 -12.32 10.25 2.74
C ASP A 508 -11.35 10.92 3.76
N ASP A 509 -10.28 10.20 4.10
CA ASP A 509 -9.44 10.41 5.27
C ASP A 509 -8.14 11.22 5.04
N SER A 510 -7.84 11.76 3.85
CA SER A 510 -6.51 12.34 3.55
C SER A 510 -6.49 13.87 3.32
N ASN A 511 -6.20 14.66 4.37
CA ASN A 511 -5.70 16.03 4.17
C ASN A 511 -4.19 16.03 4.45
N PRO A 512 -3.33 16.22 3.42
CA PRO A 512 -1.87 16.10 3.54
C PRO A 512 -1.24 17.14 4.48
N ILE A 513 -1.90 18.28 4.70
CA ILE A 513 -1.47 19.28 5.69
C ILE A 513 -1.66 18.72 7.10
N ILE A 514 -2.81 18.06 7.35
CA ILE A 514 -3.10 17.42 8.64
C ILE A 514 -2.13 16.26 8.87
N GLU A 515 -1.83 15.49 7.84
CA GLU A 515 -0.94 14.34 7.96
C GLU A 515 0.52 14.74 8.19
N GLY A 516 1.03 15.74 7.46
CA GLY A 516 2.36 16.32 7.70
C GLY A 516 2.47 16.91 9.11
N LEU A 517 1.47 17.70 9.52
CA LEU A 517 1.40 18.25 10.87
C LEU A 517 1.34 17.15 11.95
N THR A 518 0.56 16.11 11.72
CA THR A 518 0.46 14.97 12.65
C THR A 518 1.77 14.18 12.68
N LYS A 519 2.47 14.03 11.55
CA LYS A 519 3.77 13.35 11.47
C LYS A 519 4.82 14.04 12.34
N ASP A 520 4.92 15.36 12.23
CA ASP A 520 5.89 16.12 13.02
C ASP A 520 5.50 16.12 14.50
N LEU A 521 4.23 16.42 14.81
CA LEU A 521 3.71 16.37 16.19
C LEU A 521 3.95 15.02 16.85
N ARG A 522 3.85 13.88 16.14
CA ARG A 522 4.09 12.54 16.70
C ARG A 522 5.49 12.35 17.28
N SER A 523 6.49 13.08 16.81
CA SER A 523 7.87 12.91 17.27
C SER A 523 8.12 13.52 18.66
N TYR A 524 7.31 14.50 19.06
CA TYR A 524 7.53 15.27 20.29
C TYR A 524 6.26 15.61 21.09
N TYR A 525 5.05 15.27 20.63
CA TYR A 525 3.79 15.54 21.33
C TYR A 525 3.20 14.26 21.93
N ASP A 526 2.97 14.28 23.24
CA ASP A 526 2.28 13.21 23.98
C ASP A 526 0.78 13.50 24.04
N ALA A 527 0.02 12.71 23.28
CA ALA A 527 -1.44 12.82 23.21
C ALA A 527 -2.15 12.50 24.54
N SER A 528 -1.53 11.72 25.42
CA SER A 528 -2.12 11.33 26.72
C SER A 528 -2.05 12.45 27.74
N THR A 529 -0.94 13.19 27.75
CA THR A 529 -0.72 14.33 28.64
C THR A 529 -1.06 15.67 28.01
N GLN A 530 -1.31 15.67 26.68
CA GLN A 530 -1.51 16.85 25.85
C GLN A 530 -0.34 17.85 25.90
N LYS A 531 0.89 17.34 26.06
CA LYS A 531 2.11 18.14 26.22
C LYS A 531 3.16 17.82 25.17
N ILE A 532 4.02 18.79 24.89
CA ILE A 532 5.23 18.61 24.10
C ILE A 532 6.35 18.13 25.05
N ASP A 533 6.98 17.00 24.70
CA ASP A 533 8.27 16.61 25.25
C ASP A 533 9.33 17.60 24.73
N ALA A 534 9.72 18.52 25.61
CA ALA A 534 10.61 19.61 25.26
C ALA A 534 11.99 19.15 24.78
N ASP A 535 12.48 18.00 25.26
CA ASP A 535 13.80 17.50 24.88
C ASP A 535 13.73 16.86 23.48
N ARG A 536 12.70 16.06 23.20
CA ARG A 536 12.44 15.53 21.85
C ARG A 536 12.15 16.62 20.83
N TYR A 537 11.44 17.68 21.24
CA TYR A 537 11.16 18.81 20.35
C TYR A 537 12.43 19.56 19.96
N ARG A 538 13.33 19.80 20.91
CA ARG A 538 14.64 20.41 20.61
C ARG A 538 15.50 19.50 19.74
N GLU A 539 15.50 18.20 19.99
CA GLU A 539 16.17 17.22 19.15
C GLU A 539 15.64 17.26 17.71
N PHE A 540 14.31 17.24 17.52
CA PHE A 540 13.66 17.38 16.21
C PHE A 540 14.09 18.67 15.48
N LEU A 541 14.14 19.81 16.19
CA LEU A 541 14.61 21.07 15.62
C LEU A 541 16.07 20.96 15.14
N SER A 542 16.95 20.34 15.94
CA SER A 542 18.37 20.16 15.60
C SER A 542 18.64 19.19 14.43
N GLN A 543 17.79 18.18 14.23
CA GLN A 543 17.96 17.14 13.20
C GLN A 543 17.48 17.55 11.80
N GLY A 544 16.94 18.77 11.64
CA GLY A 544 16.50 19.29 10.34
C GLY A 544 15.28 20.20 10.40
N GLY A 545 14.54 20.20 11.52
CA GLY A 545 13.38 21.08 11.72
C GLY A 545 13.74 22.57 11.63
N ALA A 546 14.91 22.97 12.15
CA ALA A 546 15.39 24.34 12.10
C ALA A 546 15.65 24.84 10.66
N ARG A 547 16.06 23.95 9.75
CA ARG A 547 16.29 24.29 8.34
C ARG A 547 14.97 24.55 7.61
N SER A 548 13.93 23.75 7.87
CA SER A 548 12.58 23.98 7.34
C SER A 548 12.00 25.29 7.90
N ALA A 549 12.10 25.49 9.22
CA ALA A 549 11.65 26.71 9.87
C ALA A 549 12.38 27.96 9.37
N GLN A 550 13.67 27.85 9.01
CA GLN A 550 14.43 28.94 8.40
C GLN A 550 13.90 29.31 7.01
N GLU A 551 13.58 28.32 6.16
CA GLU A 551 12.99 28.55 4.83
C GLU A 551 11.60 29.18 4.94
N GLU A 552 10.81 28.77 5.93
CA GLU A 552 9.52 29.38 6.26
C GLU A 552 9.66 30.82 6.73
N VAL A 553 10.62 31.13 7.60
CA VAL A 553 10.90 32.52 8.03
C VAL A 553 11.25 33.40 6.83
N VAL A 554 12.06 32.91 5.89
CA VAL A 554 12.40 33.65 4.66
C VAL A 554 11.16 33.90 3.80
N ALA A 555 10.32 32.88 3.59
CA ALA A 555 9.08 33.01 2.83
C ALA A 555 8.10 33.98 3.50
N PHE A 556 7.97 33.89 4.82
CA PHE A 556 7.10 34.73 5.64
C PHE A 556 7.54 36.20 5.60
N VAL A 557 8.84 36.48 5.71
CA VAL A 557 9.39 37.83 5.55
C VAL A 557 9.14 38.37 4.14
N GLY A 558 9.24 37.52 3.12
CA GLY A 558 8.86 37.87 1.75
C GLY A 558 7.40 38.33 1.64
N LEU A 559 6.49 37.62 2.31
CA LEU A 559 5.07 37.96 2.35
C LEU A 559 4.80 39.26 3.11
N MET A 560 5.45 39.47 4.26
CA MET A 560 5.29 40.70 5.04
C MET A 560 5.69 41.94 4.24
N ARG A 561 6.76 41.87 3.44
CA ARG A 561 7.17 42.97 2.55
C ARG A 561 6.17 43.23 1.42
N LEU A 562 5.46 42.19 0.97
CA LEU A 562 4.40 42.35 -0.03
C LEU A 562 3.22 43.13 0.56
N LEU A 563 2.90 42.89 1.84
CA LEU A 563 1.83 43.57 2.56
C LEU A 563 2.19 45.02 2.89
N ASP A 564 3.45 45.28 3.26
CA ASP A 564 3.93 46.63 3.55
C ASP A 564 5.40 46.78 3.13
N PRO A 565 5.66 47.32 1.93
CA PRO A 565 7.01 47.55 1.43
C PRO A 565 7.82 48.56 2.25
N SER A 566 7.17 49.35 3.12
CA SER A 566 7.82 50.40 3.93
C SER A 566 8.38 49.89 5.25
N ILE A 567 8.12 48.63 5.60
CA ILE A 567 8.60 47.98 6.83
C ILE A 567 10.10 48.19 7.03
N GLN A 568 10.46 48.79 8.16
CA GLN A 568 11.83 48.87 8.66
C GLN A 568 11.97 47.95 9.87
N PRO A 569 12.99 47.07 9.92
CA PRO A 569 13.20 46.11 11.01
C PRO A 569 13.17 46.73 12.41
N GLU A 570 13.65 47.97 12.53
CA GLU A 570 13.83 48.66 13.80
C GLU A 570 12.54 49.31 14.34
N THR A 571 11.51 49.46 13.49
CA THR A 571 10.25 50.14 13.86
C THR A 571 9.01 49.31 13.57
N VAL A 572 9.16 48.02 13.24
CA VAL A 572 8.03 47.13 12.96
C VAL A 572 7.15 47.00 14.20
N ASN A 573 5.89 47.39 14.05
CA ASN A 573 4.85 46.99 14.98
C ASN A 573 4.34 45.60 14.56
N TRP A 574 4.91 44.55 15.18
CA TRP A 574 4.56 43.16 14.86
C TRP A 574 3.08 42.86 15.06
N ASN A 575 2.40 43.54 15.99
CA ASN A 575 0.97 43.39 16.20
C ASN A 575 0.15 43.90 15.01
N ASP A 576 0.44 45.10 14.51
CA ASP A 576 -0.25 45.66 13.33
C ASP A 576 0.02 44.82 12.07
N LEU A 577 1.26 44.37 11.91
CA LEU A 577 1.66 43.55 10.78
C LEU A 577 0.94 42.19 10.78
N MET A 578 0.84 41.53 11.93
CA MET A 578 0.09 40.28 12.05
C MET A 578 -1.42 40.47 11.84
N ASP A 579 -2.00 41.61 12.25
CA ASP A 579 -3.42 41.90 11.96
C ASP A 579 -3.69 42.03 10.46
N ARG A 580 -2.77 42.69 9.74
CA ARG A 580 -2.83 42.80 8.27
C ARG A 580 -2.66 41.44 7.61
N LEU A 581 -1.73 40.62 8.09
CA LEU A 581 -1.49 39.27 7.58
C LEU A 581 -2.71 38.37 7.79
N LEU A 582 -3.27 38.35 9.01
CA LEU A 582 -4.45 37.55 9.33
C LEU A 582 -5.67 37.95 8.48
N SER A 583 -5.75 39.23 8.12
CA SER A 583 -6.83 39.79 7.30
C SER A 583 -6.52 39.76 5.79
N PHE A 584 -5.34 39.31 5.38
CA PHE A 584 -4.95 39.27 3.98
C PHE A 584 -5.73 38.19 3.25
N VAL A 585 -6.44 38.61 2.20
CA VAL A 585 -7.14 37.72 1.26
C VAL A 585 -6.43 37.85 -0.10
N PRO A 586 -5.92 36.75 -0.68
CA PRO A 586 -5.34 36.79 -2.02
C PRO A 586 -6.35 37.36 -3.03
N PRO A 587 -5.92 38.17 -4.02
CA PRO A 587 -6.82 38.70 -5.04
C PRO A 587 -7.57 37.59 -5.77
N GLY A 588 -8.91 37.64 -5.75
CA GLY A 588 -9.78 36.65 -6.38
C GLY A 588 -10.13 35.44 -5.51
N ALA A 589 -9.67 35.37 -4.27
CA ALA A 589 -10.02 34.33 -3.31
C ALA A 589 -11.21 34.74 -2.41
N PRO A 590 -12.01 33.78 -1.91
CA PRO A 590 -13.10 34.09 -0.97
C PRO A 590 -12.56 34.56 0.39
N PRO A 591 -13.36 35.25 1.23
CA PRO A 591 -12.93 35.68 2.56
C PRO A 591 -12.46 34.54 3.50
N SER A 592 -12.97 33.32 3.31
CA SER A 592 -12.50 32.11 3.99
C SER A 592 -11.04 31.77 3.67
N ALA A 593 -10.52 32.21 2.51
CA ALA A 593 -9.13 32.06 2.13
C ALA A 593 -8.18 33.06 2.83
N SER A 594 -8.69 33.90 3.74
CA SER A 594 -7.84 34.61 4.70
C SER A 594 -7.15 33.62 5.64
N ILE A 595 -5.97 33.99 6.16
CA ILE A 595 -5.29 33.18 7.17
C ILE A 595 -6.19 33.04 8.42
N ARG A 596 -6.93 34.09 8.79
CA ARG A 596 -7.93 34.01 9.87
C ARG A 596 -9.03 32.98 9.58
N GLY A 597 -9.53 32.92 8.34
CA GLY A 597 -10.52 31.93 7.91
C GLY A 597 -9.96 30.51 8.02
N ALA A 598 -8.77 30.27 7.48
CA ALA A 598 -8.09 28.97 7.55
C ALA A 598 -7.82 28.52 8.99
N LEU A 599 -7.38 29.42 9.88
CA LEU A 599 -7.17 29.11 11.29
C LEU A 599 -8.49 28.73 12.00
N SER A 600 -9.57 29.44 11.68
CA SER A 600 -10.90 29.14 12.21
C SER A 600 -11.42 27.77 11.75
N GLU A 601 -11.13 27.37 10.51
CA GLU A 601 -11.53 26.06 9.96
C GLU A 601 -10.83 24.90 10.69
N VAL A 602 -9.60 25.10 11.14
CA VAL A 602 -8.84 24.11 11.93
C VAL A 602 -9.02 24.26 13.44
N GLY A 603 -9.90 25.17 13.88
CA GLY A 603 -10.23 25.38 15.30
C GLY A 603 -9.17 26.14 16.10
N ILE A 604 -8.22 26.82 15.44
CA ILE A 604 -7.19 27.62 16.10
C ILE A 604 -7.68 29.05 16.29
N ASP A 605 -7.54 29.57 17.52
CA ASP A 605 -7.85 30.97 17.79
C ASP A 605 -6.81 31.88 17.12
N SER A 606 -7.27 32.77 16.25
CA SER A 606 -6.39 33.72 15.55
C SER A 606 -5.64 34.67 16.49
N GLY A 607 -6.17 34.91 17.70
CA GLY A 607 -5.50 35.66 18.76
C GLY A 607 -4.32 34.90 19.35
N THR A 608 -4.50 33.61 19.68
CA THR A 608 -3.42 32.72 20.11
C THR A 608 -2.32 32.61 19.05
N PHE A 609 -2.70 32.41 17.77
CA PHE A 609 -1.75 32.38 16.66
C PHE A 609 -0.98 33.71 16.51
N LYS A 610 -1.69 34.85 16.61
CA LYS A 610 -1.07 36.18 16.57
C LYS A 610 -0.05 36.35 17.68
N GLN A 611 -0.43 36.07 18.93
CA GLN A 611 0.45 36.24 20.09
C GLN A 611 1.71 35.39 19.95
N MET A 612 1.58 34.13 19.49
CA MET A 612 2.71 33.23 19.30
C MET A 612 3.69 33.79 18.27
N ASN A 613 3.18 34.23 17.11
CA ASN A 613 4.05 34.78 16.06
C ASN A 613 4.68 36.12 16.46
N VAL A 614 3.96 37.00 17.16
CA VAL A 614 4.52 38.27 17.65
C VAL A 614 5.70 37.99 18.59
N LYS A 615 5.52 37.13 19.59
CA LYS A 615 6.60 36.78 20.53
C LYS A 615 7.77 36.08 19.84
N TYR A 616 7.49 35.21 18.88
CA TYR A 616 8.51 34.56 18.08
C TYR A 616 9.38 35.57 17.33
N PHE A 617 8.77 36.54 16.63
CA PHE A 617 9.51 37.58 15.92
C PHE A 617 10.21 38.57 16.86
N GLU A 618 9.63 38.89 18.01
CA GLU A 618 10.30 39.68 19.05
C GLU A 618 11.55 38.96 19.57
N SER A 619 11.47 37.66 19.85
CA SER A 619 12.62 36.82 20.24
C SER A 619 13.69 36.78 19.16
N LEU A 620 13.30 36.55 17.90
CA LEU A 620 14.22 36.58 16.76
C LEU A 620 14.88 37.94 16.57
N MET A 621 14.20 39.05 16.83
CA MET A 621 14.77 40.39 16.69
C MET A 621 15.63 40.80 17.88
N ALA A 622 15.38 40.21 19.06
CA ALA A 622 16.21 40.37 20.24
C ALA A 622 17.55 39.63 20.12
N ASN A 623 17.58 38.51 19.39
CA ASN A 623 18.81 37.76 19.15
C ASN A 623 19.74 38.51 18.15
N PRO A 624 20.97 38.90 18.57
CA PRO A 624 21.88 39.67 17.73
C PRO A 624 22.28 38.96 16.43
N GLY A 625 22.32 37.62 16.44
CA GLY A 625 22.72 36.79 15.30
C GLY A 625 21.68 36.76 14.18
N SER A 626 20.40 36.76 14.51
CA SER A 626 19.29 36.81 13.55
C SER A 626 18.95 38.22 13.11
N LYS A 627 19.19 39.25 13.93
CA LYS A 627 18.89 40.65 13.59
C LYS A 627 19.55 41.11 12.28
N GLY A 628 20.79 40.68 12.01
CA GLY A 628 21.47 40.94 10.73
C GLY A 628 20.75 40.30 9.55
N ALA A 629 20.48 39.00 9.64
CA ALA A 629 19.76 38.25 8.61
C ALA A 629 18.36 38.82 8.33
N MET A 630 17.60 39.11 9.38
CA MET A 630 16.25 39.68 9.30
C MET A 630 16.27 41.09 8.68
N SER A 631 17.22 41.95 9.07
CA SER A 631 17.41 43.25 8.43
C SER A 631 17.70 43.11 6.94
N THR A 632 18.58 42.19 6.57
CA THR A 632 18.92 41.93 5.16
C THR A 632 17.70 41.44 4.38
N LEU A 633 16.91 40.50 4.92
CA LEU A 633 15.69 40.00 4.29
C LEU A 633 14.61 41.09 4.15
N LEU A 634 14.36 41.89 5.19
CA LEU A 634 13.37 42.96 5.19
C LEU A 634 13.73 44.11 4.23
N LYS A 635 15.03 44.32 3.98
CA LYS A 635 15.52 45.24 2.92
C LYS A 635 15.51 44.61 1.52
N GLY A 636 15.24 43.32 1.41
CA GLY A 636 15.21 42.57 0.16
C GLY A 636 16.56 42.09 -0.35
N GLY A 637 17.57 42.13 0.50
CA GLY A 637 18.86 41.49 0.27
C GLY A 637 18.79 39.99 0.49
N ARG A 638 19.84 39.30 0.04
CA ARG A 638 20.07 37.89 0.36
C ARG A 638 21.04 37.80 1.54
N PRO A 639 20.67 37.19 2.67
CA PRO A 639 21.61 36.98 3.77
C PRO A 639 22.79 36.12 3.32
N SER A 640 23.96 36.39 3.88
CA SER A 640 25.14 35.54 3.74
C SER A 640 24.93 34.17 4.40
N ALA A 641 25.75 33.19 4.03
CA ALA A 641 25.70 31.86 4.64
C ALA A 641 25.90 31.90 6.17
N GLY A 642 26.72 32.83 6.68
CA GLY A 642 26.92 33.06 8.10
C GLY A 642 25.68 33.62 8.80
N GLU A 643 25.00 34.59 8.16
CA GLU A 643 23.73 35.15 8.65
C GLU A 643 22.61 34.10 8.63
N LEU A 644 22.54 33.25 7.60
CA LEU A 644 21.57 32.14 7.55
C LEU A 644 21.82 31.11 8.66
N SER A 645 23.08 30.78 8.92
CA SER A 645 23.45 29.85 10.00
C SER A 645 23.17 30.45 11.40
N ALA A 646 23.34 31.76 11.55
CA ALA A 646 22.98 32.46 12.78
C ALA A 646 21.46 32.56 12.97
N LEU A 647 20.72 32.80 11.88
CA LEU A 647 19.26 32.78 11.88
C LEU A 647 18.73 31.39 12.25
N SER A 648 19.27 30.33 11.67
CA SER A 648 18.87 28.94 11.97
C SER A 648 18.98 28.62 13.47
N ARG A 649 20.12 28.96 14.09
CA ARG A 649 20.30 28.79 15.54
C ARG A 649 19.33 29.64 16.38
N ALA A 650 19.12 30.89 15.97
CA ALA A 650 18.17 31.77 16.68
C ALA A 650 16.71 31.27 16.57
N VAL A 651 16.36 30.63 15.45
CA VAL A 651 15.05 29.98 15.23
C VAL A 651 14.92 28.77 16.16
N GLU A 652 15.93 27.92 16.23
CA GLU A 652 15.98 26.76 17.14
C GLU A 652 15.85 27.19 18.61
N GLU A 653 16.64 28.18 19.05
CA GLU A 653 16.60 28.74 20.41
C GLU A 653 15.23 29.36 20.74
N SER A 654 14.64 30.09 19.80
CA SER A 654 13.35 30.75 20.01
C SER A 654 12.21 29.73 20.08
N LEU A 655 12.12 28.81 19.12
CA LEU A 655 11.09 27.77 19.08
C LEU A 655 11.22 26.78 20.26
N GLY A 656 12.45 26.44 20.65
CA GLY A 656 12.73 25.55 21.78
C GLY A 656 12.61 26.21 23.16
N SER A 657 12.26 27.49 23.23
CA SER A 657 12.08 28.21 24.49
C SER A 657 10.83 27.71 25.25
N PRO A 658 10.85 27.66 26.60
CA PRO A 658 9.70 27.17 27.38
C PRO A 658 8.41 27.94 27.10
N GLU A 659 8.52 29.25 26.85
CA GLU A 659 7.39 30.11 26.51
C GLU A 659 6.77 29.73 25.15
N MET A 660 7.60 29.51 24.12
CA MET A 660 7.11 29.11 22.80
C MET A 660 6.53 27.70 22.80
N ILE A 661 7.15 26.76 23.51
CA ILE A 661 6.63 25.40 23.68
C ILE A 661 5.24 25.46 24.33
N SER A 662 5.06 26.23 25.40
CA SER A 662 3.76 26.36 26.07
C SER A 662 2.68 26.97 25.15
N MET A 663 3.04 27.94 24.30
CA MET A 663 2.11 28.53 23.33
C MET A 663 1.75 27.55 22.21
N GLN A 664 2.71 26.73 21.77
CA GLN A 664 2.45 25.65 20.81
C GLN A 664 1.55 24.57 21.41
N GLU A 665 1.77 24.16 22.66
CA GLU A 665 0.86 23.25 23.39
C GLU A 665 -0.55 23.81 23.44
N GLN A 666 -0.72 25.10 23.73
CA GLN A 666 -2.03 25.75 23.74
C GLN A 666 -2.67 25.74 22.35
N MET A 667 -1.91 26.03 21.29
CA MET A 667 -2.40 26.02 19.91
C MET A 667 -2.76 24.62 19.42
N ILE A 668 -1.94 23.61 19.75
CA ILE A 668 -2.22 22.19 19.49
C ILE A 668 -3.47 21.77 20.27
N GLY A 669 -3.60 22.18 21.53
CA GLY A 669 -4.79 21.92 22.35
C GLY A 669 -6.07 22.51 21.73
N GLN A 670 -6.02 23.73 21.21
CA GLN A 670 -7.13 24.36 20.48
C GLN A 670 -7.48 23.60 19.20
N MET A 671 -6.47 23.28 18.38
CA MET A 671 -6.64 22.49 17.17
C MET A 671 -7.25 21.11 17.49
N LEU A 672 -6.78 20.46 18.56
CA LEU A 672 -7.31 19.19 19.04
C LEU A 672 -8.71 19.31 19.64
N ALA A 673 -9.14 20.47 20.12
CA ALA A 673 -10.49 20.68 20.65
C ALA A 673 -11.56 20.89 19.56
N GLY A 674 -11.18 21.28 18.35
CA GLY A 674 -12.10 21.47 17.23
C GLY A 674 -12.61 20.16 16.58
N THR A 675 -13.48 20.27 15.58
CA THR A 675 -13.98 19.13 14.78
C THR A 675 -12.85 18.41 14.03
N MET A 676 -11.85 19.17 13.59
CA MET A 676 -10.59 18.65 13.07
C MET A 676 -9.72 17.98 14.16
N GLY A 677 -9.88 18.42 15.40
CA GLY A 677 -9.24 17.85 16.55
C GLY A 677 -9.77 16.48 16.94
N ASP A 678 -11.06 16.21 16.78
CA ASP A 678 -11.61 14.85 16.88
C ASP A 678 -11.07 13.92 15.78
N ARG A 679 -10.75 14.47 14.61
CA ARG A 679 -10.07 13.73 13.53
C ARG A 679 -8.62 13.42 13.91
N ILE A 680 -7.85 14.42 14.34
CA ILE A 680 -6.45 14.21 14.78
C ILE A 680 -6.41 13.30 16.01
N ARG A 681 -7.31 13.47 16.99
CA ARG A 681 -7.48 12.55 18.13
C ARG A 681 -7.80 11.15 17.66
N ARG A 682 -8.69 10.94 16.68
CA ARG A 682 -8.94 9.60 16.12
C ARG A 682 -7.74 9.03 15.39
N MET A 683 -6.94 9.84 14.70
CA MET A 683 -5.68 9.39 14.08
C MET A 683 -4.59 9.06 15.10
N LEU A 684 -4.47 9.85 16.17
CA LEU A 684 -3.56 9.62 17.29
C LEU A 684 -4.04 8.43 18.16
N ALA A 685 -5.37 8.26 18.32
CA ALA A 685 -6.03 7.21 19.09
C ALA A 685 -6.08 5.87 18.34
N LYS A 686 -6.31 5.85 17.02
CA LYS A 686 -6.13 4.65 16.15
C LYS A 686 -4.70 4.09 16.26
N ARG A 687 -3.72 4.89 16.74
CA ARG A 687 -2.35 4.43 17.03
C ARG A 687 -2.20 3.76 18.40
N THR A 688 -3.01 4.13 19.40
CA THR A 688 -2.94 3.61 20.79
C THR A 688 -3.92 2.46 21.06
N SER A 689 -5.03 2.37 20.32
CA SER A 689 -5.96 1.25 20.46
C SER A 689 -5.55 0.06 19.57
N ALA A 690 -4.95 -0.95 20.19
CA ALA A 690 -4.88 -2.35 19.75
C ALA A 690 -4.03 -2.70 18.49
N VAL A 691 -2.80 -2.19 18.40
CA VAL A 691 -1.75 -2.96 17.70
C VAL A 691 -1.04 -3.77 18.76
N ASN A 692 -1.07 -5.10 18.63
CA ASN A 692 -0.22 -5.99 19.42
C ASN A 692 1.23 -5.75 18.98
N ALA A 693 1.84 -4.71 19.55
CA ALA A 693 3.24 -4.45 19.34
C ALA A 693 4.04 -5.38 20.24
N TYR A 694 5.03 -6.05 19.65
CA TYR A 694 6.06 -6.76 20.39
C TYR A 694 7.41 -6.29 19.88
N SER A 695 8.43 -6.33 20.73
CA SER A 695 9.80 -6.07 20.31
C SER A 695 10.66 -7.31 20.49
N VAL A 696 11.68 -7.42 19.63
CA VAL A 696 12.68 -8.47 19.70
C VAL A 696 14.06 -7.83 19.66
N MET A 697 14.94 -8.28 20.55
CA MET A 697 16.33 -7.86 20.58
C MET A 697 17.16 -8.78 19.70
N LEU A 698 17.76 -8.22 18.65
CA LEU A 698 18.66 -8.95 17.75
C LEU A 698 20.11 -8.69 18.13
N ASP A 699 20.89 -9.76 18.24
CA ASP A 699 22.32 -9.71 18.52
C ASP A 699 23.15 -10.02 17.25
N GLY A 700 24.49 -10.09 17.41
CA GLY A 700 25.39 -10.40 16.30
C GLY A 700 25.33 -11.84 15.79
N SER A 701 24.47 -12.71 16.35
CA SER A 701 24.32 -14.09 15.90
C SER A 701 23.55 -14.21 14.57
N THR A 702 22.79 -13.17 14.21
CA THR A 702 22.04 -13.07 12.95
C THR A 702 22.44 -11.82 12.16
N PHE A 703 22.14 -11.78 10.88
CA PHE A 703 22.09 -10.53 10.13
C PHE A 703 20.66 -9.98 10.13
N VAL A 704 20.52 -8.76 9.61
CA VAL A 704 19.25 -8.11 9.30
C VAL A 704 19.25 -7.78 7.81
N LEU A 705 18.20 -8.20 7.11
CA LEU A 705 17.92 -7.79 5.73
C LEU A 705 16.53 -7.17 5.68
N TYR A 706 16.45 -5.95 5.17
CA TYR A 706 15.21 -5.20 5.12
C TYR A 706 15.13 -4.35 3.84
N SER A 707 13.91 -3.95 3.52
CA SER A 707 13.62 -2.94 2.52
C SER A 707 13.10 -1.69 3.19
N VAL A 708 13.44 -0.54 2.63
CA VAL A 708 12.91 0.74 3.10
C VAL A 708 11.41 0.74 2.87
N GLY A 709 10.64 1.09 3.90
CA GLY A 709 9.18 1.12 3.82
C GLY A 709 8.64 2.06 2.72
N PRO A 710 7.34 1.97 2.39
CA PRO A 710 6.65 2.93 1.51
C PRO A 710 6.86 4.40 1.88
N ASP A 711 7.28 4.70 3.11
CA ASP A 711 7.53 6.05 3.58
C ASP A 711 8.91 6.61 3.26
N ARG A 712 9.79 5.76 2.72
CA ARG A 712 11.14 6.10 2.27
C ARG A 712 12.05 6.58 3.40
N PHE A 713 11.71 6.30 4.66
CA PHE A 713 12.57 6.53 5.80
C PHE A 713 13.28 5.23 6.16
N ASP A 714 14.59 5.21 5.94
CA ASP A 714 15.44 4.11 6.39
C ASP A 714 15.56 4.15 7.92
N ASN A 715 14.72 3.38 8.60
CA ASN A 715 14.75 3.23 10.06
C ASN A 715 15.62 2.04 10.48
N ARG A 716 16.37 1.45 9.53
CA ARG A 716 17.17 0.25 9.72
C ARG A 716 16.39 -0.92 10.32
N ALA A 717 15.12 -1.05 9.95
CA ALA A 717 14.19 -2.03 10.50
C ALA A 717 13.96 -1.94 12.02
N ARG A 718 14.20 -0.78 12.67
CA ARG A 718 13.81 -0.58 14.08
C ARG A 718 12.29 -0.58 14.26
N ASN A 719 11.56 -0.11 13.25
CA ASN A 719 10.11 -0.19 13.18
C ASN A 719 9.75 -1.01 11.94
N VAL A 720 8.95 -2.06 12.12
CA VAL A 720 8.53 -2.95 11.04
C VAL A 720 7.03 -3.12 11.10
N GLY A 721 6.33 -2.97 9.97
CA GLY A 721 4.90 -3.26 9.91
C GLY A 721 4.08 -2.51 8.87
N VAL A 722 2.76 -2.58 9.05
CA VAL A 722 1.74 -2.20 8.06
C VAL A 722 1.60 -0.69 7.83
N ARG A 723 2.33 0.17 8.55
CA ARG A 723 2.11 1.63 8.59
C ARG A 723 3.06 2.43 7.70
N GLY A 724 3.63 1.77 6.70
CA GLY A 724 4.66 2.34 5.85
C GLY A 724 6.05 2.28 6.47
N ASP A 725 6.21 1.54 7.57
CA ASP A 725 7.49 1.24 8.22
C ASP A 725 8.33 0.30 7.32
N ASP A 726 9.59 0.07 7.71
CA ASP A 726 10.49 -0.82 6.97
C ASP A 726 9.92 -2.24 6.86
N ILE A 727 10.27 -2.93 5.77
CA ILE A 727 9.86 -4.31 5.51
C ILE A 727 11.02 -5.22 5.88
N LEU A 728 10.87 -5.99 6.97
CA LEU A 728 11.87 -6.97 7.40
C LEU A 728 11.72 -8.28 6.63
N PHE A 729 12.82 -8.76 6.04
CA PHE A 729 12.88 -10.07 5.38
C PHE A 729 13.69 -11.10 6.17
N TRP A 730 14.71 -10.65 6.90
CA TRP A 730 15.50 -11.52 7.75
C TRP A 730 15.90 -10.80 9.06
N PRO A 731 15.72 -11.43 10.23
CA PRO A 731 15.05 -12.72 10.44
C PRO A 731 13.58 -12.72 9.99
N PRO A 732 12.99 -13.88 9.62
CA PRO A 732 11.61 -13.95 9.16
C PRO A 732 10.64 -13.53 10.27
N VAL A 733 9.68 -12.64 9.94
CA VAL A 733 8.72 -12.09 10.92
C VAL A 733 7.96 -13.20 11.66
N ILE A 734 7.58 -14.26 10.97
CA ILE A 734 6.85 -15.40 11.54
C ILE A 734 7.68 -16.15 12.61
N SER A 735 8.98 -16.31 12.39
CA SER A 735 9.91 -16.89 13.36
C SER A 735 10.09 -15.98 14.59
N LEU A 736 10.20 -14.67 14.39
CA LEU A 736 10.30 -13.70 15.48
C LEU A 736 9.02 -13.63 16.30
N TYR A 737 7.86 -13.68 15.65
CA TYR A 737 6.58 -13.77 16.34
C TYR A 737 6.49 -15.04 17.19
N ARG A 738 6.91 -16.20 16.64
CA ARG A 738 7.01 -17.46 17.40
C ARG A 738 7.89 -17.34 18.64
N GLN A 739 9.03 -16.65 18.56
CA GLN A 739 9.91 -16.42 19.71
C GLN A 739 9.22 -15.56 20.77
N ALA A 740 8.67 -14.40 20.34
CA ALA A 740 8.03 -13.44 21.23
C ALA A 740 6.87 -14.06 22.04
N ILE A 741 6.03 -14.88 21.39
CA ILE A 741 4.88 -15.53 22.06
C ILE A 741 5.25 -16.79 22.84
N SER A 742 6.46 -17.34 22.66
CA SER A 742 6.95 -18.48 23.45
C SER A 742 7.62 -18.04 24.75
N GLY A 743 7.89 -16.73 24.91
CA GLY A 743 8.53 -16.17 26.10
C GLY A 743 10.01 -16.53 26.24
N ASN A 744 10.66 -16.93 25.15
CA ASN A 744 12.11 -17.16 25.09
C ASN A 744 12.87 -15.89 24.72
#